data_AF-A0A5C8A303-F1
#
_entry.id   AF-A0A5C8A303-F1
#
_cell.length_a   1.000
_cell.length_b   1.000
_cell.length_c   1.000
_cell.angle_alpha   90.00
_cell.angle_beta   90.00
_cell.angle_gamma   90.00
#
_symmetry.space_group_name_H-M   'P 1'
#
loop_
_entity.id
_entity.type
_entity.pdbx_description
1 polymer ?
#
loop_
_entity_poly.entity_id
_entity_poly.type
_entity_poly.pdbx_seq_one_letter_code
_entity_poly.pdbx_strand_id
1 'polypeptide(L)'
;MPRFGSFLALLLLPMLFHAQERVEQRSENGWYLSPHGTIRILVLFVEIDFDVNPDKDPQPDGAHHWPKGQLPHWKDQLFDPFPMPVQQAEVSRYYQDISLGRYTVLGDHIDTVITLKESEYPGVHQAHSIGIHAVKEANKRGGLRTRHGMGIADFDLWKARGKAGEPKLPGPDDPHSYDHLMVIVRNSGLGHGQGSTDSGSPGELYGYRSDTQSRFGAANGLPFEILKHEFNHLLIGGNNFHSGGGNAATFESTFLPLQGGWSMMGASGSSLLTCCAWDRDRMGWQPDSVRYRIRARHLEGHEVNGDLDPIAGDTGLFVLRDFVPTGDALRIRMPFIPNERVQQWLWIENHQGQARNGSPTDRFHWEGINPCVAGMRPGLFMTMQVGREERIGARIYAGAADYLRPVLANGNYDLHLRGDTLRNSCPFGTNALYFVRDPALANPFTGFHEQELPVYDRDGNGVVQRAEHWVPGIRHERGKPDVDLVLYGKADHAFQPGGVSSLGMCTNPSSANMLTLFSTGSRATHDGKAPDVRTIHLNGIRVDLLEMRANGDALVRVSTNDTRLVSDQRWCADSIALPALRGGDGHSLTITRGNRLLLDRSLSPTRMTPVDTAGGHLWFSMPTRMAAQPGASILVEDKATLELANNSILHLMPGSRLVLARQAKLKVNKGCRIILHPDATLEGRARITRKARRTGRIVSAQ
;
A
#
# COMPACT_ATOMS: atom_id res chain seq x y z
N MET A 1 -64.46 -44.78 38.38
CA MET A 1 -64.26 -44.48 39.81
C MET A 1 -63.37 -45.57 40.39
N PRO A 2 -62.38 -45.34 41.28
CA PRO A 2 -61.97 -44.14 42.01
C PRO A 2 -60.47 -43.75 41.76
N ARG A 3 -60.01 -42.77 42.57
CA ARG A 3 -58.71 -42.07 42.57
C ARG A 3 -57.55 -42.94 43.08
N PHE A 4 -56.34 -42.71 42.55
CA PHE A 4 -55.08 -42.84 43.31
C PHE A 4 -54.15 -41.68 42.98
N GLY A 5 -53.68 -41.00 44.02
CA GLY A 5 -52.78 -39.85 43.93
C GLY A 5 -51.33 -40.25 43.70
N SER A 6 -50.55 -39.36 43.11
CA SER A 6 -49.10 -39.45 43.04
C SER A 6 -48.50 -38.09 43.37
N PHE A 7 -47.63 -38.10 44.37
CA PHE A 7 -46.75 -37.00 44.76
C PHE A 7 -45.79 -36.68 43.60
N LEU A 8 -45.70 -35.41 43.21
CA LEU A 8 -44.67 -34.92 42.29
C LEU A 8 -43.76 -33.96 43.05
N ALA A 9 -42.53 -34.40 43.32
CA ALA A 9 -41.45 -33.57 43.82
C ALA A 9 -40.86 -32.76 42.65
N LEU A 10 -40.96 -31.43 42.70
CA LEU A 10 -40.26 -30.54 41.77
C LEU A 10 -38.79 -30.42 42.19
N LEU A 11 -37.89 -30.94 41.35
CA LEU A 11 -36.45 -30.67 41.38
C LEU A 11 -36.15 -29.51 40.43
N LEU A 12 -35.83 -28.34 40.98
CA LEU A 12 -35.26 -27.20 40.26
C LEU A 12 -33.76 -27.46 40.02
N LEU A 13 -33.38 -27.81 38.80
CA LEU A 13 -31.97 -27.77 38.36
C LEU A 13 -31.64 -26.37 37.81
N PRO A 14 -30.57 -25.70 38.29
CA PRO A 14 -30.06 -24.50 37.65
C PRO A 14 -29.28 -24.89 36.38
N MET A 15 -29.77 -24.46 35.21
CA MET A 15 -28.99 -24.53 33.97
C MET A 15 -27.83 -23.52 34.06
N LEU A 16 -26.65 -24.00 34.46
CA LEU A 16 -25.40 -23.27 34.29
C LEU A 16 -25.02 -23.28 32.80
N PHE A 17 -25.46 -22.26 32.07
CA PHE A 17 -24.86 -21.93 30.77
C PHE A 17 -23.40 -21.49 31.03
N HIS A 18 -22.45 -22.41 30.83
CA HIS A 18 -21.05 -22.04 30.68
C HIS A 18 -20.94 -21.22 29.39
N ALA A 19 -20.83 -19.89 29.54
CA ALA A 19 -20.41 -19.04 28.43
C ALA A 19 -19.00 -19.47 28.03
N GLN A 20 -18.90 -20.21 26.93
CA GLN A 20 -17.62 -20.59 26.35
C GLN A 20 -16.93 -19.28 25.93
N GLU A 21 -15.85 -18.90 26.62
CA GLU A 21 -15.04 -17.75 26.25
C GLU A 21 -14.61 -17.90 24.79
N ARG A 22 -15.08 -17.00 23.93
CA ARG A 22 -14.62 -16.97 22.54
C ARG A 22 -13.15 -16.55 22.55
N VAL A 23 -12.31 -17.35 21.90
CA VAL A 23 -10.91 -17.00 21.66
C VAL A 23 -10.85 -15.65 20.96
N GLU A 24 -10.08 -14.72 21.51
CA GLU A 24 -9.90 -13.39 20.95
C GLU A 24 -9.11 -13.50 19.63
N GLN A 25 -9.71 -13.08 18.52
CA GLN A 25 -9.06 -13.08 17.22
C GLN A 25 -7.98 -12.00 17.15
N ARG A 26 -6.80 -12.35 16.64
CA ARG A 26 -5.65 -11.45 16.46
C ARG A 26 -5.01 -11.63 15.10
N SER A 27 -4.59 -10.54 14.47
CA SER A 27 -3.99 -10.60 13.13
C SER A 27 -2.66 -11.36 13.08
N GLU A 28 -1.90 -11.31 14.18
CA GLU A 28 -0.64 -12.04 14.37
C GLU A 28 -0.80 -13.55 14.26
N ASN A 29 -2.02 -14.08 14.45
CA ASN A 29 -2.28 -15.50 14.34
C ASN A 29 -2.56 -15.97 12.90
N GLY A 30 -2.48 -15.05 11.93
CA GLY A 30 -2.70 -15.32 10.51
C GLY A 30 -4.14 -15.72 10.13
N TRP A 31 -4.37 -15.80 8.83
CA TRP A 31 -5.68 -16.16 8.27
C TRP A 31 -5.89 -17.68 8.29
N TYR A 32 -5.41 -18.40 7.28
CA TYR A 32 -5.52 -19.86 7.20
C TYR A 32 -4.27 -20.52 7.77
N LEU A 33 -3.10 -20.00 7.43
CA LEU A 33 -1.81 -20.51 7.88
C LEU A 33 -1.26 -19.68 9.04
N SER A 34 -0.35 -20.29 9.81
CA SER A 34 0.45 -19.58 10.80
C SER A 34 1.44 -18.67 10.08
N PRO A 35 1.56 -17.39 10.46
CA PRO A 35 2.63 -16.52 9.98
C PRO A 35 3.90 -16.67 10.84
N HIS A 36 4.00 -17.73 11.64
CA HIS A 36 5.11 -17.97 12.56
C HIS A 36 5.54 -19.43 12.51
N GLY A 37 6.78 -19.70 12.93
CA GLY A 37 7.35 -21.05 12.97
C GLY A 37 7.75 -21.54 11.59
N THR A 38 7.70 -22.86 11.37
CA THR A 38 8.11 -23.48 10.11
C THR A 38 6.93 -24.12 9.42
N ILE A 39 6.80 -23.89 8.11
CA ILE A 39 5.93 -24.67 7.23
C ILE A 39 6.79 -25.31 6.15
N ARG A 40 6.38 -26.48 5.67
CA ARG A 40 7.01 -27.11 4.50
C ARG A 40 5.99 -27.39 3.41
N ILE A 41 6.26 -26.87 2.22
CA ILE A 41 5.37 -26.96 1.06
C ILE A 41 5.77 -28.15 0.19
N LEU A 42 4.80 -28.99 -0.18
CA LEU A 42 4.99 -29.99 -1.24
C LEU A 42 4.67 -29.37 -2.60
N VAL A 43 5.61 -29.43 -3.54
CA VAL A 43 5.48 -28.86 -4.88
C VAL A 43 5.26 -29.93 -5.94
N LEU A 44 4.24 -29.74 -6.77
CA LEU A 44 3.89 -30.54 -7.93
C LEU A 44 4.18 -29.73 -9.19
N PHE A 45 5.19 -30.14 -9.96
CA PHE A 45 5.46 -29.59 -11.28
C PHE A 45 4.63 -30.33 -12.32
N VAL A 46 3.81 -29.58 -13.06
CA VAL A 46 2.81 -30.10 -13.99
C VAL A 46 3.06 -29.57 -15.39
N GLU A 47 2.88 -30.42 -16.39
CA GLU A 47 2.70 -30.01 -17.78
C GLU A 47 1.41 -30.61 -18.35
N ILE A 48 0.84 -29.94 -19.34
CA ILE A 48 -0.32 -30.43 -20.08
C ILE A 48 0.15 -30.96 -21.43
N ASP A 49 -0.21 -32.18 -21.76
CA ASP A 49 -0.09 -32.75 -23.09
C ASP A 49 -1.38 -32.48 -23.86
N PHE A 50 -1.34 -31.46 -24.73
CA PHE A 50 -2.46 -31.03 -25.57
C PHE A 50 -2.64 -32.00 -26.77
N ASP A 51 -2.89 -33.27 -26.47
CA ASP A 51 -3.01 -34.35 -27.46
C ASP A 51 -4.30 -34.26 -28.31
N VAL A 52 -5.29 -33.47 -27.86
CA VAL A 52 -6.54 -33.24 -28.60
C VAL A 52 -6.51 -31.90 -29.36
N ASN A 53 -6.03 -30.82 -28.75
CA ASN A 53 -5.92 -29.49 -29.35
C ASN A 53 -4.48 -28.93 -29.28
N PRO A 54 -3.53 -29.45 -30.07
CA PRO A 54 -2.12 -29.06 -29.98
C PRO A 54 -1.86 -27.57 -30.23
N ASP A 55 -2.73 -26.91 -31.00
CA ASP A 55 -2.70 -25.48 -31.30
C ASP A 55 -2.94 -24.58 -30.07
N LYS A 56 -3.49 -25.15 -28.99
CA LYS A 56 -3.71 -24.45 -27.72
C LYS A 56 -2.53 -24.52 -26.76
N ASP A 57 -1.50 -25.30 -27.06
CA ASP A 57 -0.30 -25.34 -26.23
C ASP A 57 0.45 -24.00 -26.37
N PRO A 58 0.54 -23.18 -25.30
CA PRO A 58 1.28 -21.92 -25.37
C PRO A 58 2.81 -22.14 -25.49
N GLN A 59 3.29 -23.37 -25.26
CA GLN A 59 4.70 -23.74 -25.28
C GLN A 59 4.90 -25.15 -25.87
N PRO A 60 4.59 -25.36 -27.16
CA PRO A 60 4.55 -26.68 -27.79
C PRO A 60 5.90 -27.42 -27.75
N ASP A 61 7.00 -26.66 -27.82
CA ASP A 61 8.39 -27.14 -27.83
C ASP A 61 9.07 -27.04 -26.46
N GLY A 62 8.34 -26.61 -25.42
CA GLY A 62 8.92 -26.24 -24.13
C GLY A 62 9.66 -24.90 -24.18
N ALA A 63 10.42 -24.60 -23.12
CA ALA A 63 11.25 -23.40 -23.04
C ALA A 63 12.62 -23.71 -22.43
N HIS A 64 13.61 -22.82 -22.64
CA HIS A 64 14.95 -23.00 -22.08
C HIS A 64 14.96 -23.16 -20.55
N HIS A 65 14.06 -22.46 -19.84
CA HIS A 65 13.97 -22.53 -18.38
C HIS A 65 13.14 -23.74 -17.89
N TRP A 66 12.30 -24.31 -18.77
CA TRP A 66 11.47 -25.48 -18.47
C TRP A 66 11.26 -26.33 -19.74
N PRO A 67 12.15 -27.31 -20.00
CA PRO A 67 12.02 -28.20 -21.14
C PRO A 67 10.79 -29.11 -21.04
N LYS A 68 10.20 -29.46 -22.19
CA LYS A 68 9.07 -30.38 -22.28
C LYS A 68 9.43 -31.76 -21.71
N GLY A 69 8.52 -32.37 -20.94
CA GLY A 69 8.75 -33.68 -20.32
C GLY A 69 9.74 -33.69 -19.15
N GLN A 70 10.23 -32.53 -18.71
CA GLN A 70 11.23 -32.41 -17.66
C GLN A 70 10.79 -31.47 -16.53
N LEU A 71 11.48 -31.53 -15.40
CA LEU A 71 11.34 -30.54 -14.34
C LEU A 71 12.00 -29.21 -14.75
N PRO A 72 11.53 -28.06 -14.23
CA PRO A 72 12.16 -26.78 -14.56
C PRO A 72 13.59 -26.71 -14.04
N HIS A 73 14.47 -25.99 -14.74
CA HIS A 73 15.87 -25.84 -14.33
C HIS A 73 16.02 -25.12 -12.98
N TRP A 74 15.08 -24.23 -12.65
CA TRP A 74 15.06 -23.43 -11.42
C TRP A 74 14.32 -24.10 -10.26
N LYS A 75 13.85 -25.34 -10.38
CA LYS A 75 13.07 -26.03 -9.32
C LYS A 75 13.70 -25.98 -7.92
N ASP A 76 15.03 -26.09 -7.85
CA ASP A 76 15.80 -26.10 -6.60
C ASP A 76 16.10 -24.67 -6.08
N GLN A 77 15.75 -23.63 -6.84
CA GLN A 77 15.85 -22.22 -6.45
C GLN A 77 14.57 -21.71 -5.77
N LEU A 78 13.50 -22.52 -5.77
CA LEU A 78 12.19 -22.10 -5.28
C LEU A 78 12.12 -22.12 -3.75
N PHE A 79 12.45 -23.27 -3.15
CA PHE A 79 12.48 -23.46 -1.70
C PHE A 79 13.73 -24.20 -1.25
N ASP A 80 14.21 -23.85 -0.07
CA ASP A 80 15.19 -24.64 0.65
C ASP A 80 14.49 -25.83 1.32
N PRO A 81 15.04 -27.06 1.23
CA PRO A 81 14.43 -28.25 1.85
C PRO A 81 14.60 -28.27 3.38
N PHE A 82 15.67 -27.65 3.87
CA PHE A 82 16.07 -27.67 5.28
C PHE A 82 16.36 -26.26 5.78
N PRO A 83 16.19 -26.00 7.10
CA PRO A 83 16.50 -24.70 7.66
C PRO A 83 18.01 -24.40 7.56
N MET A 84 18.33 -23.17 7.19
CA MET A 84 19.71 -22.65 7.15
C MET A 84 19.80 -21.35 7.94
N PRO A 85 21.00 -20.97 8.43
CA PRO A 85 21.21 -19.66 9.05
C PRO A 85 20.79 -18.52 8.12
N VAL A 86 21.07 -18.68 6.83
CA VAL A 86 20.67 -17.78 5.76
C VAL A 86 20.14 -18.62 4.60
N GLN A 87 18.85 -18.52 4.33
CA GLN A 87 18.18 -19.24 3.25
C GLN A 87 18.73 -18.79 1.88
N GLN A 88 18.75 -19.71 0.93
CA GLN A 88 19.36 -19.50 -0.40
C GLN A 88 18.32 -19.49 -1.51
N ALA A 89 17.25 -20.28 -1.39
CA ALA A 89 16.15 -20.29 -2.33
C ALA A 89 15.30 -19.02 -2.20
N GLU A 90 14.72 -18.56 -3.30
CA GLU A 90 14.10 -17.23 -3.40
C GLU A 90 12.94 -17.06 -2.42
N VAL A 91 12.01 -18.01 -2.35
CA VAL A 91 10.82 -17.90 -1.50
C VAL A 91 11.18 -18.11 -0.03
N SER A 92 12.04 -19.09 0.26
CA SER A 92 12.55 -19.33 1.62
C SER A 92 13.29 -18.12 2.16
N ARG A 93 14.13 -17.48 1.33
CA ARG A 93 14.86 -16.27 1.71
C ARG A 93 13.94 -15.07 1.88
N TYR A 94 12.97 -14.90 1.01
CA TYR A 94 11.97 -13.84 1.14
C TYR A 94 11.27 -13.88 2.51
N TYR A 95 10.70 -15.03 2.88
CA TYR A 95 9.98 -15.15 4.16
C TYR A 95 10.91 -15.05 5.37
N GLN A 96 12.16 -15.51 5.27
CA GLN A 96 13.15 -15.30 6.32
C GLN A 96 13.43 -13.80 6.54
N ASP A 97 13.68 -13.04 5.47
CA ASP A 97 14.02 -11.62 5.56
C ASP A 97 12.84 -10.79 6.06
N ILE A 98 11.65 -10.94 5.46
CA ILE A 98 10.50 -10.10 5.84
C ILE A 98 9.99 -10.41 7.25
N SER A 99 10.16 -11.64 7.73
CA SER A 99 9.72 -12.04 9.07
C SER A 99 10.79 -11.89 10.15
N LEU A 100 12.01 -11.46 9.78
CA LEU A 100 13.16 -11.42 10.69
C LEU A 100 13.44 -12.80 11.33
N GLY A 101 13.27 -13.86 10.53
CA GLY A 101 13.42 -15.25 10.94
C GLY A 101 12.26 -15.83 11.77
N ARG A 102 11.18 -15.06 12.01
CA ARG A 102 10.00 -15.54 12.77
C ARG A 102 9.16 -16.55 12.00
N TYR A 103 9.29 -16.57 10.68
CA TYR A 103 8.59 -17.47 9.77
C TYR A 103 9.56 -18.08 8.76
N THR A 104 9.61 -19.41 8.75
CA THR A 104 10.47 -20.19 7.86
C THR A 104 9.59 -20.99 6.91
N VAL A 105 9.68 -20.68 5.61
CA VAL A 105 8.99 -21.42 4.55
C VAL A 105 10.00 -22.30 3.84
N LEU A 106 9.83 -23.60 3.99
CA LEU A 106 10.64 -24.62 3.32
C LEU A 106 9.80 -25.34 2.27
N GLY A 107 10.44 -26.17 1.45
CA GLY A 107 9.70 -26.97 0.50
C GLY A 107 10.53 -28.07 -0.14
N ASP A 108 9.84 -29.05 -0.68
CA ASP A 108 10.41 -30.10 -1.52
C ASP A 108 9.43 -30.43 -2.64
N HIS A 109 9.90 -31.09 -3.68
CA HIS A 109 9.08 -31.38 -4.86
C HIS A 109 9.11 -32.86 -5.21
N ILE A 110 8.06 -33.31 -5.90
CA ILE A 110 8.07 -34.65 -6.49
C ILE A 110 9.21 -34.73 -7.51
N ASP A 111 9.94 -35.85 -7.52
CA ASP A 111 11.18 -36.04 -8.29
C ASP A 111 11.00 -36.10 -9.82
N THR A 112 9.77 -35.97 -10.29
CA THR A 112 9.35 -36.15 -11.69
C THR A 112 8.22 -35.18 -12.05
N VAL A 113 8.18 -34.71 -13.30
CA VAL A 113 7.07 -33.88 -13.81
C VAL A 113 5.78 -34.72 -13.89
N ILE A 114 4.63 -34.10 -13.65
CA ILE A 114 3.29 -34.69 -13.83
C ILE A 114 2.72 -34.23 -15.17
N THR A 115 2.48 -35.17 -16.08
CA THR A 115 1.93 -34.88 -17.41
C THR A 115 0.43 -35.18 -17.42
N LEU A 116 -0.39 -34.16 -17.65
CA LEU A 116 -1.84 -34.26 -17.78
C LEU A 116 -2.21 -34.34 -19.25
N LYS A 117 -2.74 -35.48 -19.71
CA LYS A 117 -3.27 -35.61 -21.07
C LYS A 117 -4.63 -34.95 -21.19
N GLU A 118 -4.80 -34.09 -22.19
CA GLU A 118 -6.06 -33.40 -22.44
C GLU A 118 -7.20 -34.39 -22.73
N SER A 119 -6.92 -35.48 -23.44
CA SER A 119 -7.89 -36.55 -23.71
C SER A 119 -8.40 -37.27 -22.46
N GLU A 120 -7.58 -37.39 -21.41
CA GLU A 120 -7.97 -37.98 -20.12
C GLU A 120 -8.66 -36.98 -19.19
N TYR A 121 -8.31 -35.70 -19.32
CA TYR A 121 -8.79 -34.63 -18.46
C TYR A 121 -9.31 -33.43 -19.28
N PRO A 122 -10.54 -33.50 -19.83
CA PRO A 122 -11.09 -32.42 -20.66
C PRO A 122 -11.18 -31.05 -19.96
N GLY A 123 -11.10 -31.03 -18.62
CA GLY A 123 -11.15 -29.83 -17.79
C GLY A 123 -9.83 -29.08 -17.65
N VAL A 124 -8.70 -29.56 -18.18
CA VAL A 124 -7.35 -28.96 -17.97
C VAL A 124 -7.20 -27.52 -18.44
N HIS A 125 -8.11 -27.03 -19.29
CA HIS A 125 -8.19 -25.63 -19.71
C HIS A 125 -8.66 -24.68 -18.60
N GLN A 126 -9.28 -25.21 -17.55
CA GLN A 126 -9.77 -24.45 -16.41
C GLN A 126 -8.72 -24.42 -15.31
N ALA A 127 -8.20 -23.24 -15.00
CA ALA A 127 -7.19 -23.04 -13.95
C ALA A 127 -7.48 -23.80 -12.65
N HIS A 128 -8.72 -23.73 -12.16
CA HIS A 128 -9.15 -24.32 -10.90
C HIS A 128 -9.18 -25.86 -10.90
N SER A 129 -9.24 -26.52 -12.06
CA SER A 129 -9.30 -27.98 -12.15
C SER A 129 -7.91 -28.63 -12.11
N ILE A 130 -6.86 -27.89 -12.48
CA ILE A 130 -5.52 -28.44 -12.71
C ILE A 130 -4.98 -29.13 -11.46
N GLY A 131 -5.18 -28.55 -10.27
CA GLY A 131 -4.76 -29.17 -9.01
C GLY A 131 -5.41 -30.53 -8.76
N ILE A 132 -6.72 -30.64 -9.02
CA ILE A 132 -7.48 -31.90 -8.87
C ILE A 132 -6.93 -32.96 -9.82
N HIS A 133 -6.64 -32.59 -11.07
CA HIS A 133 -6.09 -33.48 -12.08
C HIS A 133 -4.65 -33.90 -11.77
N ALA A 134 -3.82 -32.97 -11.30
CA ALA A 134 -2.46 -33.23 -10.87
C ALA A 134 -2.40 -34.26 -9.73
N VAL A 135 -3.28 -34.14 -8.73
CA VAL A 135 -3.37 -35.11 -7.63
C VAL A 135 -3.77 -36.50 -8.15
N LYS A 136 -4.78 -36.58 -9.03
CA LYS A 136 -5.22 -37.87 -9.62
C LYS A 136 -4.09 -38.54 -10.39
N GLU A 137 -3.36 -37.77 -11.19
CA GLU A 137 -2.25 -38.29 -11.99
C GLU A 137 -1.06 -38.70 -11.14
N ALA A 138 -0.73 -37.92 -10.11
CA ALA A 138 0.32 -38.25 -9.15
C ALA A 138 0.03 -39.59 -8.44
N ASN A 139 -1.20 -39.82 -8.01
CA ASN A 139 -1.60 -41.06 -7.33
C ASN A 139 -1.38 -42.33 -8.16
N LYS A 140 -1.43 -42.26 -9.50
CA LYS A 140 -1.13 -43.40 -10.38
C LYS A 140 0.31 -43.93 -10.20
N ARG A 141 1.21 -43.13 -9.60
CA ARG A 141 2.61 -43.48 -9.32
C ARG A 141 2.82 -44.31 -8.06
N GLY A 142 1.74 -44.62 -7.33
CA GLY A 142 1.78 -45.42 -6.11
C GLY A 142 1.94 -44.56 -4.85
N GLY A 143 3.18 -44.20 -4.51
CA GLY A 143 3.49 -43.52 -3.25
C GLY A 143 4.29 -42.23 -3.42
N LEU A 144 4.33 -41.42 -2.35
CA LEU A 144 5.09 -40.17 -2.32
C LEU A 144 6.59 -40.44 -2.48
N ARG A 145 7.19 -39.79 -3.48
CA ARG A 145 8.63 -39.77 -3.72
C ARG A 145 9.08 -38.34 -4.01
N THR A 146 9.76 -37.73 -3.04
CA THR A 146 10.27 -36.38 -3.18
C THR A 146 11.77 -36.39 -3.51
N ARG A 147 12.28 -35.28 -4.02
CA ARG A 147 13.70 -35.13 -4.39
C ARG A 147 14.63 -35.40 -3.22
N HIS A 148 14.25 -35.03 -1.99
CA HIS A 148 15.08 -35.16 -0.80
C HIS A 148 14.64 -36.32 0.12
N GLY A 149 13.75 -37.20 -0.33
CA GLY A 149 13.34 -38.39 0.42
C GLY A 149 12.44 -38.10 1.64
N MET A 150 11.68 -37.01 1.60
CA MET A 150 10.77 -36.59 2.65
C MET A 150 9.45 -37.38 2.60
N GLY A 151 8.91 -37.69 3.78
CA GLY A 151 7.62 -38.36 3.95
C GLY A 151 6.50 -37.38 4.30
N ILE A 152 5.27 -37.88 4.43
CA ILE A 152 4.10 -37.04 4.77
C ILE A 152 4.31 -36.22 6.06
N ALA A 153 4.92 -36.83 7.09
CA ALA A 153 5.16 -36.17 8.37
C ALA A 153 6.08 -34.93 8.26
N ASP A 154 6.88 -34.83 7.20
CA ASP A 154 7.72 -33.65 6.96
C ASP A 154 6.92 -32.44 6.45
N PHE A 155 5.73 -32.67 5.91
CA PHE A 155 4.82 -31.66 5.34
C PHE A 155 3.61 -31.38 6.23
N ASP A 156 3.57 -31.95 7.43
CA ASP A 156 2.47 -31.87 8.40
C ASP A 156 2.99 -31.33 9.73
N LEU A 157 3.22 -30.02 9.78
CA LEU A 157 3.82 -29.35 10.93
C LEU A 157 2.78 -28.58 11.75
N TRP A 158 1.57 -28.42 11.24
CA TRP A 158 0.50 -27.66 11.86
C TRP A 158 -0.82 -28.44 11.86
N LYS A 159 -1.60 -28.26 12.93
CA LYS A 159 -2.94 -28.84 12.99
C LYS A 159 -3.89 -28.14 12.03
N ALA A 160 -4.66 -28.93 11.30
CA ALA A 160 -5.67 -28.47 10.36
C ALA A 160 -6.73 -27.55 10.98
N ARG A 161 -7.38 -26.78 10.10
CA ARG A 161 -8.62 -26.02 10.36
C ARG A 161 -8.50 -24.91 11.41
N GLY A 162 -7.33 -24.29 11.52
CA GLY A 162 -7.20 -23.04 12.25
C GLY A 162 -8.14 -21.98 11.69
N LYS A 163 -8.87 -21.27 12.56
CA LYS A 163 -9.74 -20.17 12.14
C LYS A 163 -8.93 -18.89 11.97
N ALA A 164 -9.44 -17.99 11.13
CA ALA A 164 -8.85 -16.68 10.91
C ALA A 164 -8.70 -15.93 12.24
N GLY A 165 -7.47 -15.50 12.52
CA GLY A 165 -7.10 -14.77 13.73
C GLY A 165 -7.03 -15.60 15.02
N GLU A 166 -7.36 -16.89 15.00
CA GLU A 166 -7.15 -17.78 16.15
C GLU A 166 -5.74 -18.40 16.08
N PRO A 167 -5.04 -18.59 17.22
CA PRO A 167 -3.72 -19.22 17.25
C PRO A 167 -3.71 -20.56 16.52
N LYS A 168 -2.71 -20.77 15.67
CA LYS A 168 -2.49 -22.05 14.99
C LYS A 168 -1.72 -22.98 15.91
N LEU A 169 -2.13 -24.25 15.97
CA LEU A 169 -1.53 -25.23 16.87
C LEU A 169 -0.42 -25.99 16.14
N PRO A 170 0.80 -26.04 16.68
CA PRO A 170 1.88 -26.81 16.08
C PRO A 170 1.67 -28.32 16.30
N GLY A 171 2.21 -29.11 15.38
CA GLY A 171 2.22 -30.57 15.41
C GLY A 171 1.35 -31.19 14.32
N PRO A 172 1.61 -32.45 13.97
CA PRO A 172 1.00 -33.12 12.82
C PRO A 172 -0.45 -33.48 13.08
N ASP A 173 -1.29 -33.54 12.05
CA ASP A 173 -2.64 -34.10 12.11
C ASP A 173 -2.68 -35.62 12.32
N ASP A 174 -3.85 -36.13 12.73
CA ASP A 174 -4.14 -37.57 12.82
C ASP A 174 -5.52 -37.88 12.18
N PRO A 175 -5.57 -38.56 11.02
CA PRO A 175 -4.43 -38.94 10.18
C PRO A 175 -3.69 -37.71 9.62
N HIS A 176 -2.45 -37.90 9.16
CA HIS A 176 -1.63 -36.82 8.61
C HIS A 176 -2.32 -36.01 7.49
N SER A 177 -1.95 -34.72 7.35
CA SER A 177 -2.30 -33.86 6.22
C SER A 177 -1.08 -33.08 5.71
N TYR A 178 -1.08 -32.65 4.45
CA TYR A 178 -0.14 -31.63 4.01
C TYR A 178 -0.60 -30.25 4.51
N ASP A 179 0.25 -29.49 5.19
CA ASP A 179 -0.04 -28.09 5.57
C ASP A 179 -0.37 -27.24 4.31
N HIS A 180 0.41 -27.45 3.24
CA HIS A 180 0.21 -26.77 1.97
C HIS A 180 0.67 -27.59 0.76
N LEU A 181 -0.17 -27.65 -0.26
CA LEU A 181 0.15 -28.24 -1.56
C LEU A 181 0.24 -27.16 -2.64
N MET A 182 1.37 -27.10 -3.35
CA MET A 182 1.60 -26.12 -4.40
C MET A 182 1.72 -26.78 -5.77
N VAL A 183 0.93 -26.31 -6.73
CA VAL A 183 0.94 -26.80 -8.12
C VAL A 183 1.51 -25.74 -9.04
N ILE A 184 2.54 -26.05 -9.81
CA ILE A 184 3.11 -25.12 -10.79
C ILE A 184 3.02 -25.75 -12.16
N VAL A 185 2.42 -25.02 -13.11
CA VAL A 185 2.09 -25.53 -14.43
C VAL A 185 2.93 -24.84 -15.50
N ARG A 186 3.57 -25.64 -16.35
CA ARG A 186 4.42 -25.17 -17.46
C ARG A 186 3.60 -24.41 -18.51
N ASN A 187 2.62 -25.10 -19.09
CA ASN A 187 1.93 -24.69 -20.31
C ASN A 187 0.40 -24.81 -20.15
N SER A 188 -0.24 -23.77 -19.62
CA SER A 188 -1.70 -23.76 -19.44
C SER A 188 -2.28 -22.36 -19.68
N GLY A 189 -3.61 -22.24 -19.57
CA GLY A 189 -4.28 -20.93 -19.55
C GLY A 189 -3.90 -20.05 -18.35
N LEU A 190 -3.34 -20.62 -17.28
CA LEU A 190 -2.62 -19.86 -16.26
C LEU A 190 -1.27 -19.44 -16.83
N GLY A 191 -1.18 -18.20 -17.29
CA GLY A 191 0.06 -17.60 -17.79
C GLY A 191 1.06 -17.29 -16.69
N HIS A 192 2.27 -16.88 -17.06
CA HIS A 192 3.24 -16.35 -16.10
C HIS A 192 2.68 -15.07 -15.44
N GLY A 193 2.84 -14.96 -14.12
CA GLY A 193 2.26 -13.86 -13.33
C GLY A 193 0.79 -14.07 -12.96
N GLN A 194 0.22 -15.26 -13.22
CA GLN A 194 -1.13 -15.63 -12.79
C GLN A 194 -1.08 -16.78 -11.78
N GLY A 195 -1.95 -16.72 -10.79
CA GLY A 195 -2.05 -17.72 -9.75
C GLY A 195 -3.33 -17.60 -8.96
N SER A 196 -3.52 -18.54 -8.04
CA SER A 196 -4.55 -18.45 -7.01
C SER A 196 -4.20 -19.37 -5.84
N THR A 197 -4.77 -19.07 -4.67
CA THR A 197 -4.75 -19.95 -3.51
C THR A 197 -6.17 -20.25 -3.02
N ASP A 198 -6.35 -21.40 -2.39
CA ASP A 198 -7.60 -21.74 -1.70
C ASP A 198 -7.30 -22.37 -0.33
N SER A 199 -8.24 -22.16 0.61
CA SER A 199 -8.37 -23.07 1.74
C SER A 199 -8.91 -24.42 1.27
N GLY A 200 -8.36 -25.51 1.80
CA GLY A 200 -8.77 -26.88 1.52
C GLY A 200 -7.94 -27.57 0.44
N SER A 201 -8.30 -28.82 0.18
CA SER A 201 -7.50 -29.72 -0.65
C SER A 201 -7.99 -29.83 -2.10
N PRO A 202 -7.09 -29.98 -3.10
CA PRO A 202 -7.47 -30.39 -4.45
C PRO A 202 -7.87 -31.88 -4.53
N GLY A 203 -7.66 -32.66 -3.47
CA GLY A 203 -7.98 -34.08 -3.43
C GLY A 203 -7.15 -34.81 -2.37
N GLU A 204 -7.19 -36.14 -2.37
CA GLU A 204 -6.31 -36.96 -1.55
C GLU A 204 -5.07 -37.33 -2.36
N LEU A 205 -3.92 -36.77 -2.00
CA LEU A 205 -2.62 -37.05 -2.62
C LEU A 205 -1.89 -38.11 -1.79
N TYR A 206 -1.70 -39.29 -2.39
CA TYR A 206 -1.14 -40.49 -1.76
C TYR A 206 -1.86 -40.87 -0.46
N GLY A 207 -3.18 -40.65 -0.41
CA GLY A 207 -4.04 -40.97 0.73
C GLY A 207 -4.23 -39.84 1.75
N TYR A 208 -3.58 -38.69 1.56
CA TYR A 208 -3.62 -37.57 2.51
C TYR A 208 -4.19 -36.30 1.87
N ARG A 209 -4.95 -35.52 2.63
CA ARG A 209 -5.49 -34.22 2.19
C ARG A 209 -4.48 -33.11 2.48
N SER A 210 -4.73 -31.93 1.91
CA SER A 210 -4.04 -30.70 2.29
C SER A 210 -4.97 -29.70 2.95
N ASP A 211 -4.43 -28.89 3.85
CA ASP A 211 -5.17 -27.83 4.53
C ASP A 211 -5.39 -26.62 3.63
N THR A 212 -4.41 -26.33 2.79
CA THR A 212 -4.44 -25.23 1.84
C THR A 212 -3.73 -25.64 0.57
N GLN A 213 -4.03 -24.94 -0.52
CA GLN A 213 -3.42 -25.20 -1.81
C GLN A 213 -3.15 -23.92 -2.59
N SER A 214 -2.22 -23.99 -3.53
CA SER A 214 -1.96 -22.93 -4.48
C SER A 214 -1.65 -23.48 -5.87
N ARG A 215 -1.89 -22.66 -6.89
CA ARG A 215 -1.63 -23.01 -8.29
C ARG A 215 -1.12 -21.81 -9.08
N PHE A 216 -0.09 -22.04 -9.89
CA PHE A 216 0.63 -20.98 -10.60
C PHE A 216 0.96 -21.36 -12.04
N GLY A 217 0.90 -20.38 -12.93
CA GLY A 217 1.46 -20.47 -14.27
C GLY A 217 2.92 -20.03 -14.30
N ALA A 218 3.78 -20.80 -14.96
CA ALA A 218 5.22 -20.57 -15.01
C ALA A 218 5.80 -20.50 -16.42
N ALA A 219 4.98 -20.13 -17.40
CA ALA A 219 5.35 -20.12 -18.81
C ALA A 219 6.63 -19.30 -19.13
N ASN A 220 6.98 -18.27 -18.35
CA ASN A 220 8.14 -17.42 -18.64
C ASN A 220 9.29 -17.54 -17.63
N GLY A 221 9.23 -18.50 -16.69
CA GLY A 221 10.23 -18.67 -15.64
C GLY A 221 9.63 -18.94 -14.27
N LEU A 222 10.47 -18.86 -13.24
CA LEU A 222 10.08 -19.01 -11.84
C LEU A 222 9.02 -17.93 -11.51
N PRO A 223 7.79 -18.30 -11.10
CA PRO A 223 6.69 -17.35 -10.93
C PRO A 223 6.75 -16.63 -9.56
N PHE A 224 7.90 -16.08 -9.19
CA PHE A 224 8.20 -15.61 -7.83
C PHE A 224 7.17 -14.60 -7.32
N GLU A 225 6.89 -13.58 -8.13
CA GLU A 225 6.07 -12.42 -7.76
C GLU A 225 4.63 -12.81 -7.45
N ILE A 226 4.01 -13.56 -8.35
CA ILE A 226 2.63 -14.01 -8.16
C ILE A 226 2.56 -15.08 -7.07
N LEU A 227 3.59 -15.91 -6.93
CA LEU A 227 3.63 -16.94 -5.89
C LEU A 227 3.60 -16.33 -4.50
N LYS A 228 4.50 -15.38 -4.21
CA LYS A 228 4.51 -14.70 -2.90
C LYS A 228 3.19 -13.96 -2.66
N HIS A 229 2.64 -13.31 -3.68
CA HIS A 229 1.38 -12.58 -3.58
C HIS A 229 0.22 -13.50 -3.16
N GLU A 230 0.01 -14.58 -3.89
CA GLU A 230 -1.09 -15.51 -3.62
C GLU A 230 -0.87 -16.29 -2.33
N PHE A 231 0.36 -16.71 -2.03
CA PHE A 231 0.64 -17.38 -0.76
C PHE A 231 0.37 -16.45 0.44
N ASN A 232 0.64 -15.15 0.30
CA ASN A 232 0.33 -14.17 1.34
C ASN A 232 -1.17 -14.05 1.63
N HIS A 233 -2.06 -14.39 0.69
CA HIS A 233 -3.50 -14.46 1.00
C HIS A 233 -3.83 -15.47 2.12
N LEU A 234 -3.03 -16.53 2.25
CA LEU A 234 -3.20 -17.51 3.33
C LEU A 234 -2.73 -16.99 4.70
N LEU A 235 -1.92 -15.93 4.72
CA LEU A 235 -1.35 -15.34 5.93
C LEU A 235 -2.12 -14.10 6.38
N ILE A 236 -2.31 -13.13 5.48
CA ILE A 236 -2.73 -11.77 5.85
C ILE A 236 -4.22 -11.49 5.62
N GLY A 237 -4.82 -12.08 4.58
CA GLY A 237 -5.90 -11.36 3.91
C GLY A 237 -6.52 -12.04 2.70
N GLY A 238 -7.81 -11.82 2.44
CA GLY A 238 -8.43 -12.00 1.12
C GLY A 238 -8.17 -10.77 0.25
N ASN A 239 -8.89 -10.65 -0.87
CA ASN A 239 -8.67 -9.57 -1.85
C ASN A 239 -8.81 -8.15 -1.29
N ASN A 240 -9.53 -7.98 -0.19
CA ASN A 240 -9.60 -6.67 0.47
C ASN A 240 -8.27 -6.22 1.10
N PHE A 241 -7.26 -7.08 1.16
CA PHE A 241 -5.92 -6.72 1.63
C PHE A 241 -4.96 -6.31 0.51
N HIS A 242 -5.38 -6.40 -0.76
CA HIS A 242 -4.59 -5.90 -1.89
C HIS A 242 -4.18 -4.45 -1.66
N SER A 243 -2.88 -4.19 -1.70
CA SER A 243 -2.26 -2.88 -1.48
C SER A 243 -0.82 -2.91 -1.98
N GLY A 244 -0.16 -1.75 -2.13
CA GLY A 244 1.25 -1.71 -2.53
C GLY A 244 1.51 -2.31 -3.92
N GLY A 245 0.59 -2.11 -4.87
CA GLY A 245 0.73 -2.60 -6.25
C GLY A 245 0.06 -3.95 -6.57
N GLY A 246 -0.78 -4.48 -5.70
CA GLY A 246 -1.50 -5.74 -5.94
C GLY A 246 -2.98 -5.64 -6.31
N ASN A 247 -3.52 -4.43 -6.40
CA ASN A 247 -4.97 -4.24 -6.52
C ASN A 247 -5.46 -4.18 -7.97
N ALA A 248 -6.76 -4.46 -8.17
CA ALA A 248 -7.45 -4.36 -9.45
C ALA A 248 -8.61 -3.36 -9.39
N ALA A 249 -8.94 -2.74 -10.53
CA ALA A 249 -9.99 -1.71 -10.63
C ALA A 249 -11.40 -2.19 -10.21
N THR A 250 -11.60 -3.51 -10.18
CA THR A 250 -12.87 -4.15 -9.83
C THR A 250 -13.13 -4.23 -8.33
N PHE A 251 -12.08 -4.22 -7.50
CA PHE A 251 -12.21 -4.33 -6.04
C PHE A 251 -12.59 -2.99 -5.41
N GLU A 252 -13.25 -2.99 -4.25
CA GLU A 252 -13.46 -1.77 -3.48
C GLU A 252 -12.11 -1.23 -2.97
N SER A 253 -11.86 0.06 -3.11
CA SER A 253 -10.56 0.67 -2.79
C SER A 253 -10.71 2.01 -2.10
N THR A 254 -9.74 2.33 -1.23
CA THR A 254 -9.75 3.52 -0.37
C THR A 254 -9.53 4.83 -1.14
N PHE A 255 -8.76 4.74 -2.24
CA PHE A 255 -8.45 5.86 -3.12
C PHE A 255 -9.10 5.66 -4.49
N LEU A 256 -9.30 6.79 -5.18
CA LEU A 256 -9.80 6.81 -6.54
C LEU A 256 -8.80 6.18 -7.54
N PRO A 257 -7.51 6.61 -7.60
CA PRO A 257 -6.49 5.90 -8.39
C PRO A 257 -6.10 4.57 -7.74
N LEU A 258 -5.74 3.58 -8.55
CA LEU A 258 -5.08 2.36 -8.08
C LEU A 258 -3.68 2.69 -7.56
N GLN A 259 -3.30 2.04 -6.47
CA GLN A 259 -2.02 2.29 -5.80
C GLN A 259 -0.95 1.27 -6.21
N GLY A 260 0.20 1.74 -6.67
CA GLY A 260 1.46 1.01 -6.66
C GLY A 260 2.10 1.01 -5.26
N GLY A 261 3.42 0.94 -5.19
CA GLY A 261 4.15 0.92 -3.91
C GLY A 261 4.73 -0.45 -3.57
N TRP A 262 4.89 -0.75 -2.29
CA TRP A 262 5.41 -2.04 -1.82
C TRP A 262 4.63 -2.53 -0.62
N SER A 263 4.32 -3.83 -0.62
CA SER A 263 3.76 -4.56 0.51
C SER A 263 3.87 -6.06 0.25
N MET A 264 3.56 -6.89 1.24
CA MET A 264 3.36 -8.34 1.05
C MET A 264 2.29 -8.65 0.00
N MET A 265 1.25 -7.81 -0.07
CA MET A 265 0.16 -7.96 -1.05
C MET A 265 0.45 -7.26 -2.37
N GLY A 266 1.68 -6.78 -2.58
CA GLY A 266 2.15 -6.30 -3.87
C GLY A 266 2.17 -7.41 -4.93
N ALA A 267 1.97 -7.05 -6.19
CA ALA A 267 2.03 -7.97 -7.34
C ALA A 267 2.84 -7.32 -8.48
N SER A 268 2.41 -7.51 -9.73
CA SER A 268 3.01 -6.87 -10.91
C SER A 268 3.10 -5.35 -10.83
N GLY A 269 2.26 -4.69 -10.03
CA GLY A 269 2.24 -3.23 -9.82
C GLY A 269 3.23 -2.70 -8.78
N SER A 270 4.02 -3.56 -8.12
CA SER A 270 4.89 -3.14 -7.02
C SER A 270 6.17 -2.44 -7.49
N SER A 271 6.65 -1.50 -6.67
CA SER A 271 7.94 -0.83 -6.84
C SER A 271 9.07 -1.58 -6.15
N LEU A 272 8.94 -1.94 -4.86
CA LEU A 272 9.86 -2.85 -4.17
C LEU A 272 9.26 -4.25 -4.02
N LEU A 273 10.12 -5.28 -4.00
CA LEU A 273 9.69 -6.68 -3.87
C LEU A 273 9.53 -7.16 -2.42
N THR A 274 9.88 -6.33 -1.43
CA THR A 274 9.85 -6.63 0.01
C THR A 274 8.52 -6.22 0.67
N CYS A 275 8.34 -6.56 1.95
CA CYS A 275 7.22 -6.09 2.78
C CYS A 275 7.42 -4.63 3.22
N CYS A 276 6.36 -3.97 3.68
CA CYS A 276 6.47 -2.69 4.40
C CYS A 276 6.40 -2.89 5.93
N ALA A 277 6.66 -1.83 6.70
CA ALA A 277 6.60 -1.85 8.17
C ALA A 277 5.20 -2.17 8.69
N TRP A 278 4.15 -1.73 7.99
CA TRP A 278 2.77 -2.10 8.33
C TRP A 278 2.55 -3.62 8.22
N ASP A 279 3.08 -4.27 7.19
CA ASP A 279 2.94 -5.73 7.03
C ASP A 279 3.59 -6.48 8.21
N ARG A 280 4.82 -6.10 8.58
CA ARG A 280 5.55 -6.71 9.70
C ARG A 280 4.81 -6.52 11.01
N ASP A 281 4.39 -5.29 11.26
CA ASP A 281 3.63 -4.95 12.45
C ASP A 281 2.33 -5.75 12.50
N ARG A 282 1.58 -5.81 11.39
CA ARG A 282 0.35 -6.58 11.26
C ARG A 282 0.54 -8.06 11.59
N MET A 283 1.63 -8.67 11.12
CA MET A 283 1.99 -10.07 11.35
C MET A 283 2.67 -10.32 12.72
N GLY A 284 3.01 -9.27 13.49
CA GLY A 284 3.76 -9.44 14.74
C GLY A 284 5.20 -9.91 14.51
N TRP A 285 5.77 -9.60 13.35
CA TRP A 285 7.14 -9.94 13.00
C TRP A 285 8.11 -8.93 13.59
N GLN A 286 8.64 -9.29 14.74
CA GLN A 286 9.59 -8.51 15.49
C GLN A 286 10.71 -9.43 16.00
N PRO A 287 11.94 -8.91 16.21
CA PRO A 287 12.99 -9.72 16.82
C PRO A 287 12.65 -10.10 18.26
N ASP A 288 13.39 -11.05 18.81
CA ASP A 288 13.19 -11.44 20.21
C ASP A 288 13.57 -10.31 21.18
N SER A 289 12.92 -10.30 22.34
CA SER A 289 13.23 -9.42 23.47
C SER A 289 13.11 -7.91 23.19
N VAL A 290 12.27 -7.53 22.22
CA VAL A 290 11.97 -6.12 21.92
C VAL A 290 11.00 -5.55 22.93
N ARG A 291 11.19 -4.28 23.27
CA ARG A 291 10.35 -3.56 24.22
C ARG A 291 9.16 -2.90 23.54
N TYR A 292 9.34 -2.44 22.30
CA TYR A 292 8.33 -1.68 21.56
C TYR A 292 7.88 -2.41 20.30
N ARG A 293 6.56 -2.40 20.06
CA ARG A 293 5.88 -2.94 18.87
C ARG A 293 6.45 -2.34 17.58
N ILE A 294 6.57 -1.01 17.56
CA ILE A 294 7.24 -0.24 16.52
C ILE A 294 8.43 0.42 17.19
N ARG A 295 9.61 0.30 16.61
CA ARG A 295 10.85 0.68 17.27
C ARG A 295 11.81 1.41 16.35
N ALA A 296 12.62 2.24 16.96
CA ALA A 296 13.80 2.85 16.36
C ALA A 296 14.94 2.84 17.38
N ARG A 297 16.07 3.48 17.05
CA ARG A 297 17.18 3.69 17.98
C ARG A 297 17.29 5.15 18.38
N HIS A 298 17.68 5.37 19.63
CA HIS A 298 18.17 6.67 20.06
C HIS A 298 19.60 6.90 19.52
N LEU A 299 20.12 8.13 19.67
CA LEU A 299 21.48 8.50 19.29
C LEU A 299 22.55 7.63 19.97
N GLU A 300 22.35 7.21 21.23
CA GLU A 300 23.26 6.29 21.93
C GLU A 300 23.00 4.81 21.63
N GLY A 301 22.13 4.50 20.66
CA GLY A 301 21.92 3.14 20.15
C GLY A 301 20.95 2.26 20.95
N HIS A 302 20.38 2.74 22.05
CA HIS A 302 19.35 2.01 22.78
C HIS A 302 17.98 2.08 22.06
N GLU A 303 17.11 1.10 22.32
CA GLU A 303 15.78 1.02 21.70
C GLU A 303 14.84 2.12 22.23
N VAL A 304 14.05 2.72 21.33
CA VAL A 304 13.00 3.70 21.64
C VAL A 304 11.70 3.37 20.89
N ASN A 305 10.58 3.88 21.41
CA ASN A 305 9.27 3.72 20.76
C ASN A 305 9.23 4.48 19.43
N GLY A 306 8.96 3.77 18.34
CA GLY A 306 8.78 4.34 17.01
C GLY A 306 7.32 4.68 16.68
N ASP A 307 6.35 4.35 17.55
CA ASP A 307 4.95 4.75 17.40
C ASP A 307 4.71 6.12 18.05
N LEU A 308 4.63 7.16 17.21
CA LEU A 308 4.68 8.56 17.59
C LEU A 308 3.28 9.20 17.55
N ASP A 309 2.94 9.90 18.64
CA ASP A 309 1.82 10.82 18.70
C ASP A 309 2.33 12.27 18.58
N PRO A 310 2.19 12.93 17.41
CA PRO A 310 2.70 14.28 17.20
C PRO A 310 1.94 15.35 17.98
N ILE A 311 0.79 15.03 18.60
CA ILE A 311 0.07 15.98 19.47
C ILE A 311 0.71 16.04 20.86
N ALA A 312 1.50 15.02 21.26
CA ALA A 312 2.13 14.95 22.57
C ALA A 312 3.37 15.88 22.73
N GLY A 313 3.90 16.44 21.64
CA GLY A 313 5.05 17.36 21.66
C GLY A 313 6.06 17.09 20.54
N ASP A 314 7.22 17.76 20.59
CA ASP A 314 8.36 17.42 19.71
C ASP A 314 8.81 15.98 20.03
N THR A 315 8.85 15.14 19.00
CA THR A 315 9.10 13.70 19.14
C THR A 315 10.60 13.36 19.12
N GLY A 316 11.45 14.27 18.61
CA GLY A 316 12.90 14.19 18.78
C GLY A 316 13.68 13.58 17.62
N LEU A 317 14.86 13.02 17.95
CA LEU A 317 15.82 12.44 17.02
C LEU A 317 15.81 10.91 17.11
N PHE A 318 15.81 10.27 15.94
CA PHE A 318 15.75 8.83 15.78
C PHE A 318 16.83 8.36 14.81
N VAL A 319 17.39 7.20 15.09
CA VAL A 319 18.27 6.48 14.18
C VAL A 319 17.48 5.29 13.64
N LEU A 320 17.27 5.28 12.32
CA LEU A 320 16.67 4.17 11.59
C LEU A 320 17.77 3.38 10.90
N ARG A 321 18.04 2.18 11.40
CA ARG A 321 18.89 1.21 10.71
C ARG A 321 18.15 0.66 9.48
N ASP A 322 18.84 -0.09 8.63
CA ASP A 322 18.20 -0.71 7.46
C ASP A 322 16.99 -1.56 7.87
N PHE A 323 15.83 -1.25 7.30
CA PHE A 323 14.55 -1.83 7.64
C PHE A 323 14.60 -3.34 7.44
N VAL A 324 15.10 -3.83 6.30
CA VAL A 324 15.03 -5.26 5.97
C VAL A 324 15.71 -6.16 7.02
N PRO A 325 16.97 -5.94 7.43
CA PRO A 325 17.59 -6.79 8.46
C PRO A 325 17.19 -6.43 9.91
N THR A 326 16.64 -5.25 10.18
CA THR A 326 16.45 -4.79 11.57
C THR A 326 15.01 -4.59 12.03
N GLY A 327 14.09 -4.29 11.11
CA GLY A 327 12.70 -3.93 11.40
C GLY A 327 12.51 -2.56 12.03
N ASP A 328 13.55 -1.70 12.07
CA ASP A 328 13.41 -0.35 12.62
C ASP A 328 12.53 0.51 11.69
N ALA A 329 11.55 1.22 12.27
CA ALA A 329 10.63 2.09 11.55
C ALA A 329 10.05 3.17 12.48
N LEU A 330 9.52 4.25 11.90
CA LEU A 330 8.65 5.19 12.62
C LEU A 330 7.23 5.11 12.06
N ARG A 331 6.25 5.33 12.93
CA ARG A 331 4.85 5.51 12.60
C ARG A 331 4.34 6.79 13.27
N ILE A 332 3.72 7.68 12.50
CA ILE A 332 3.20 8.96 13.02
C ILE A 332 1.70 9.00 12.77
N ARG A 333 0.89 9.09 13.83
CA ARG A 333 -0.56 9.25 13.69
C ARG A 333 -0.90 10.63 13.13
N MET A 334 -1.72 10.69 12.08
CA MET A 334 -2.18 11.96 11.52
C MET A 334 -3.22 12.62 12.44
N PRO A 335 -2.98 13.86 12.91
CA PRO A 335 -3.86 14.51 13.87
C PRO A 335 -5.09 15.15 13.20
N PHE A 336 -6.04 15.55 14.04
CA PHE A 336 -7.23 16.35 13.68
C PHE A 336 -8.26 15.69 12.76
N ILE A 337 -8.05 14.45 12.32
CA ILE A 337 -9.06 13.68 11.59
C ILE A 337 -10.19 13.29 12.58
N PRO A 338 -11.46 13.65 12.32
CA PRO A 338 -12.58 13.27 13.17
C PRO A 338 -12.72 11.75 13.35
N ASN A 339 -13.16 11.30 14.53
CA ASN A 339 -13.19 9.88 14.89
C ASN A 339 -14.12 9.03 14.01
N GLU A 340 -15.17 9.62 13.45
CA GLU A 340 -16.10 8.96 12.53
C GLU A 340 -15.53 8.77 11.11
N ARG A 341 -14.36 9.35 10.82
CA ARG A 341 -13.64 9.19 9.56
C ARG A 341 -12.47 8.23 9.73
N VAL A 342 -12.05 7.60 8.63
CA VAL A 342 -10.89 6.71 8.66
C VAL A 342 -9.63 7.46 9.09
N GLN A 343 -9.01 6.98 10.16
CA GLN A 343 -7.77 7.52 10.71
C GLN A 343 -6.60 7.16 9.79
N GLN A 344 -5.48 7.90 9.89
CA GLN A 344 -4.32 7.72 9.00
C GLN A 344 -3.00 7.77 9.77
N TRP A 345 -1.98 7.11 9.23
CA TRP A 345 -0.64 7.03 9.82
C TRP A 345 0.43 7.10 8.75
N LEU A 346 1.47 7.92 8.96
CA LEU A 346 2.66 7.96 8.11
C LEU A 346 3.67 6.94 8.63
N TRP A 347 4.10 6.01 7.78
CA TRP A 347 5.19 5.09 8.03
C TRP A 347 6.47 5.57 7.38
N ILE A 348 7.60 5.36 8.06
CA ILE A 348 8.93 5.77 7.61
C ILE A 348 9.90 4.62 7.81
N GLU A 349 10.50 4.17 6.71
CA GLU A 349 11.44 3.06 6.62
C GLU A 349 12.76 3.56 6.01
N ASN A 350 13.90 3.06 6.48
CA ASN A 350 15.20 3.26 5.82
C ASN A 350 15.54 1.99 5.04
N HIS A 351 15.72 2.09 3.72
CA HIS A 351 16.14 0.95 2.89
C HIS A 351 17.55 1.17 2.36
N GLN A 352 18.37 0.11 2.32
CA GLN A 352 19.75 0.16 1.83
C GLN A 352 19.95 -0.57 0.50
N GLY A 353 19.07 -1.49 0.15
CA GLY A 353 19.08 -2.20 -1.12
C GLY A 353 19.88 -3.50 -1.10
N GLN A 354 19.54 -4.40 -2.03
CA GLN A 354 20.15 -5.72 -2.19
C GLN A 354 21.68 -5.63 -2.22
N ALA A 355 22.24 -4.63 -2.91
CA ALA A 355 23.68 -4.45 -3.03
C ALA A 355 24.39 -4.21 -1.67
N ARG A 356 23.67 -3.74 -0.64
CA ARG A 356 24.21 -3.44 0.69
C ARG A 356 23.81 -4.46 1.75
N ASN A 357 22.59 -4.98 1.71
CA ASN A 357 22.08 -5.92 2.72
C ASN A 357 21.99 -7.37 2.26
N GLY A 358 22.19 -7.64 0.97
CA GLY A 358 22.15 -8.99 0.39
C GLY A 358 20.75 -9.60 0.31
N SER A 359 19.68 -8.88 0.66
CA SER A 359 18.31 -9.37 0.52
C SER A 359 17.90 -9.31 -0.96
N PRO A 360 17.47 -10.43 -1.58
CA PRO A 360 17.11 -10.46 -3.00
C PRO A 360 15.85 -9.65 -3.32
N THR A 361 15.07 -9.24 -2.31
CA THR A 361 13.82 -8.51 -2.47
C THR A 361 13.88 -7.04 -2.06
N ASP A 362 14.98 -6.58 -1.48
CA ASP A 362 15.19 -5.16 -1.20
C ASP A 362 15.73 -4.43 -2.43
N ARG A 363 14.94 -4.41 -3.49
CA ARG A 363 15.32 -3.82 -4.78
C ARG A 363 14.09 -3.37 -5.52
N PHE A 364 14.27 -2.52 -6.54
CA PHE A 364 13.16 -2.26 -7.45
C PHE A 364 12.78 -3.52 -8.22
N HIS A 365 11.49 -3.65 -8.55
CA HIS A 365 10.89 -4.83 -9.14
C HIS A 365 11.69 -5.42 -10.29
N TRP A 366 12.07 -4.58 -11.24
CA TRP A 366 12.74 -4.98 -12.48
C TRP A 366 14.26 -4.74 -12.45
N GLU A 367 14.80 -4.36 -11.28
CA GLU A 367 16.23 -4.15 -11.08
C GLU A 367 17.02 -5.45 -11.31
N GLY A 368 18.10 -5.37 -12.08
CA GLY A 368 18.96 -6.52 -12.40
C GLY A 368 18.37 -7.49 -13.44
N ILE A 369 17.05 -7.49 -13.65
CA ILE A 369 16.37 -8.24 -14.72
C ILE A 369 16.43 -7.45 -16.03
N ASN A 370 16.16 -6.15 -15.97
CA ASN A 370 16.19 -5.26 -17.13
C ASN A 370 17.31 -4.22 -17.00
N PRO A 371 18.28 -4.17 -17.94
CA PRO A 371 19.44 -3.28 -17.84
C PRO A 371 19.09 -1.79 -17.94
N CYS A 372 17.88 -1.47 -18.41
CA CYS A 372 17.37 -0.11 -18.49
C CYS A 372 16.80 0.42 -17.17
N VAL A 373 16.57 -0.45 -16.17
CA VAL A 373 16.01 -0.06 -14.88
C VAL A 373 17.14 0.34 -13.96
N ALA A 374 17.18 1.62 -13.58
CA ALA A 374 18.12 2.09 -12.58
C ALA A 374 17.82 1.46 -11.22
N GLY A 375 18.86 0.96 -10.55
CA GLY A 375 18.71 0.32 -9.24
C GLY A 375 18.29 1.30 -8.14
N MET A 376 17.75 0.73 -7.06
CA MET A 376 17.34 1.47 -5.87
C MET A 376 18.51 2.24 -5.27
N ARG A 377 18.23 3.44 -4.75
CA ARG A 377 19.19 4.21 -3.95
C ARG A 377 18.80 4.18 -2.48
N PRO A 378 19.78 4.04 -1.56
CA PRO A 378 19.52 4.11 -0.13
C PRO A 378 18.84 5.43 0.28
N GLY A 379 17.93 5.36 1.24
CA GLY A 379 17.22 6.54 1.74
C GLY A 379 15.94 6.17 2.49
N LEU A 380 15.16 7.20 2.82
CA LEU A 380 13.86 6.98 3.45
C LEU A 380 12.79 6.70 2.41
N PHE A 381 11.99 5.69 2.69
CA PHE A 381 10.78 5.32 1.97
C PHE A 381 9.60 5.48 2.91
N MET A 382 8.51 6.06 2.40
CA MET A 382 7.37 6.44 3.24
C MET A 382 6.05 6.04 2.60
N THR A 383 5.09 5.63 3.44
CA THR A 383 3.73 5.32 3.02
C THR A 383 2.73 5.93 3.99
N MET A 384 1.59 6.40 3.48
CA MET A 384 0.42 6.74 4.28
C MET A 384 -0.51 5.53 4.36
N GLN A 385 -0.71 5.02 5.57
CA GLN A 385 -1.73 4.04 5.91
C GLN A 385 -3.07 4.75 6.16
N VAL A 386 -4.15 4.21 5.62
CA VAL A 386 -5.54 4.65 5.88
C VAL A 386 -6.35 3.52 6.50
N GLY A 387 -6.87 3.72 7.71
CA GLY A 387 -7.58 2.67 8.44
C GLY A 387 -6.68 1.48 8.75
N ARG A 388 -7.23 0.26 8.76
CA ARG A 388 -6.47 -1.00 8.93
C ARG A 388 -5.60 -1.12 10.20
N GLU A 389 -5.89 -0.34 11.24
CA GLU A 389 -5.19 -0.43 12.53
C GLU A 389 -5.74 -1.55 13.44
N GLU A 390 -6.98 -2.00 13.22
CA GLU A 390 -7.61 -3.04 14.04
C GLU A 390 -6.88 -4.38 13.92
N ARG A 391 -6.11 -4.76 14.95
CA ARG A 391 -5.37 -6.03 15.03
C ARG A 391 -6.04 -7.09 15.90
N ILE A 392 -7.07 -6.70 16.67
CA ILE A 392 -7.79 -7.56 17.59
C ILE A 392 -9.30 -7.45 17.35
N GLY A 393 -10.00 -8.59 17.34
CA GLY A 393 -11.46 -8.66 17.28
C GLY A 393 -12.03 -9.22 15.97
N ALA A 394 -13.36 -9.22 15.86
CA ALA A 394 -14.08 -9.92 14.79
C ALA A 394 -13.98 -9.26 13.40
N ARG A 395 -13.53 -8.00 13.32
CA ARG A 395 -13.48 -7.22 12.08
C ARG A 395 -12.09 -7.04 11.51
N ILE A 396 -11.08 -7.66 12.12
CA ILE A 396 -9.67 -7.47 11.75
C ILE A 396 -9.38 -7.78 10.27
N TYR A 397 -10.16 -8.66 9.63
CA TYR A 397 -10.01 -9.01 8.21
C TYR A 397 -10.97 -8.29 7.25
N ALA A 398 -11.78 -7.34 7.73
CA ALA A 398 -12.75 -6.58 6.91
C ALA A 398 -12.19 -5.23 6.44
N GLY A 399 -12.84 -4.57 5.46
CA GLY A 399 -12.48 -3.24 4.95
C GLY A 399 -12.20 -3.23 3.45
N ALA A 400 -11.71 -2.12 2.90
CA ALA A 400 -11.36 -1.97 1.48
C ALA A 400 -9.86 -2.17 1.19
N ALA A 401 -9.53 -2.43 -0.07
CA ALA A 401 -8.16 -2.50 -0.59
C ALA A 401 -7.51 -1.09 -0.71
N ASP A 402 -6.25 -1.05 -1.18
CA ASP A 402 -5.47 0.18 -1.44
C ASP A 402 -5.42 1.15 -0.24
N TYR A 403 -5.14 0.63 0.94
CA TYR A 403 -5.03 1.43 2.16
C TYR A 403 -3.59 1.92 2.45
N LEU A 404 -2.62 1.54 1.61
CA LEU A 404 -1.24 2.02 1.65
C LEU A 404 -0.99 2.85 0.40
N ARG A 405 -0.72 4.15 0.60
CA ARG A 405 -0.40 5.09 -0.48
C ARG A 405 1.02 5.62 -0.32
N PRO A 406 1.93 5.39 -1.28
CA PRO A 406 3.29 5.90 -1.21
C PRO A 406 3.37 7.43 -1.03
N VAL A 407 4.37 7.87 -0.27
CA VAL A 407 4.75 9.28 -0.14
C VAL A 407 6.13 9.43 -0.77
N LEU A 408 6.17 9.83 -2.03
CA LEU A 408 7.40 9.85 -2.83
C LEU A 408 8.13 11.18 -2.70
N ALA A 409 9.46 11.13 -2.57
CA ALA A 409 10.31 12.30 -2.42
C ALA A 409 10.19 13.30 -3.60
N ASN A 410 9.83 12.83 -4.78
CA ASN A 410 9.62 13.68 -5.94
C ASN A 410 8.25 14.37 -6.00
N GLY A 411 7.33 14.07 -5.08
CA GLY A 411 6.10 14.83 -4.84
C GLY A 411 4.91 14.48 -5.73
N ASN A 412 3.82 15.22 -5.50
CA ASN A 412 2.51 15.04 -6.12
C ASN A 412 2.22 16.18 -7.11
N TYR A 413 1.56 15.85 -8.22
CA TYR A 413 1.28 16.80 -9.29
C TYR A 413 -0.09 16.55 -9.91
N ASP A 414 -0.67 17.61 -10.46
CA ASP A 414 -1.78 17.50 -11.41
C ASP A 414 -1.23 16.99 -12.75
N LEU A 415 -1.02 15.67 -12.86
CA LEU A 415 -0.51 15.02 -14.06
C LEU A 415 -1.49 15.18 -15.23
N HIS A 416 -1.00 15.13 -16.46
CA HIS A 416 -1.85 15.04 -17.64
C HIS A 416 -1.14 14.34 -18.79
N LEU A 417 -1.90 13.72 -19.67
CA LEU A 417 -1.37 13.05 -20.85
C LEU A 417 -1.08 14.06 -21.96
N ARG A 418 0.03 13.87 -22.68
CA ARG A 418 0.34 14.68 -23.88
C ARG A 418 -0.46 14.25 -25.12
N GLY A 419 -0.98 13.01 -25.10
CA GLY A 419 -1.84 12.43 -26.15
C GLY A 419 -1.10 11.58 -27.19
N ASP A 420 0.23 11.59 -27.19
CA ASP A 420 1.07 10.75 -28.05
C ASP A 420 1.81 9.65 -27.24
N THR A 421 2.46 8.75 -27.97
CA THR A 421 3.21 7.62 -27.40
C THR A 421 4.63 7.60 -27.94
N LEU A 422 5.55 6.99 -27.20
CA LEU A 422 6.86 6.60 -27.70
C LEU A 422 7.07 5.11 -27.41
N ARG A 423 7.71 4.41 -28.34
CA ARG A 423 8.15 3.02 -28.11
C ARG A 423 9.15 3.02 -26.97
N ASN A 424 8.74 2.47 -25.83
CA ASN A 424 9.57 2.34 -24.65
C ASN A 424 10.07 0.90 -24.54
N SER A 425 11.37 0.71 -24.71
CA SER A 425 11.97 -0.61 -24.52
C SER A 425 12.04 -1.05 -23.06
N CYS A 426 11.78 -0.14 -22.11
CA CYS A 426 11.97 -0.41 -20.69
C CYS A 426 10.63 -0.56 -19.92
N PRO A 427 10.39 -1.67 -19.21
CA PRO A 427 11.05 -2.98 -19.30
C PRO A 427 10.45 -3.89 -20.38
N PHE A 428 9.31 -3.53 -21.00
CA PHE A 428 8.50 -4.49 -21.77
C PHE A 428 8.49 -4.31 -23.30
N GLY A 429 9.17 -3.31 -23.86
CA GLY A 429 9.23 -3.19 -25.32
C GLY A 429 7.98 -2.60 -26.00
N THR A 430 7.07 -1.97 -25.26
CA THR A 430 5.76 -1.51 -25.76
C THR A 430 5.70 0.00 -26.00
N ASN A 431 4.70 0.46 -26.77
CA ASN A 431 4.38 1.88 -26.82
C ASN A 431 3.83 2.33 -25.47
N ALA A 432 4.42 3.38 -24.91
CA ALA A 432 4.02 3.95 -23.63
C ALA A 432 3.52 5.39 -23.81
N LEU A 433 2.51 5.76 -23.03
CA LEU A 433 1.93 7.09 -23.04
C LEU A 433 2.87 8.11 -22.40
N TYR A 434 2.91 9.31 -22.98
CA TYR A 434 3.52 10.47 -22.34
C TYR A 434 2.61 11.07 -21.29
N PHE A 435 3.16 11.27 -20.11
CA PHE A 435 2.56 12.13 -19.10
C PHE A 435 3.47 13.31 -18.79
N VAL A 436 2.87 14.45 -18.51
CA VAL A 436 3.57 15.69 -18.21
C VAL A 436 3.57 15.90 -16.70
N ARG A 437 4.76 16.10 -16.15
CA ARG A 437 4.98 16.58 -14.79
C ARG A 437 5.43 18.03 -14.85
N ASP A 438 4.50 18.95 -14.70
CA ASP A 438 4.79 20.39 -14.71
C ASP A 438 5.01 20.90 -13.26
N PRO A 439 6.19 21.44 -12.93
CA PRO A 439 6.44 22.07 -11.64
C PRO A 439 5.42 23.16 -11.25
N ALA A 440 4.83 23.87 -12.21
CA ALA A 440 3.78 24.87 -11.95
C ALA A 440 2.46 24.23 -11.48
N LEU A 441 2.28 22.94 -11.74
CA LEU A 441 1.14 22.12 -11.38
C LEU A 441 1.45 21.17 -10.20
N ALA A 442 2.51 21.44 -9.43
CA ALA A 442 2.73 20.81 -8.14
C ALA A 442 1.45 20.93 -7.28
N ASN A 443 1.01 19.81 -6.73
CA ASN A 443 -0.21 19.71 -5.95
C ASN A 443 -0.01 18.70 -4.81
N PRO A 444 0.55 19.13 -3.67
CA PRO A 444 0.97 18.24 -2.60
C PRO A 444 -0.19 17.49 -1.92
N PHE A 445 -1.43 17.96 -2.05
CA PHE A 445 -2.57 17.41 -1.31
C PHE A 445 -3.43 16.44 -2.12
N THR A 446 -3.76 16.77 -3.38
CA THR A 446 -4.65 15.96 -4.21
C THR A 446 -4.06 15.55 -5.55
N GLY A 447 -2.81 15.94 -5.83
CA GLY A 447 -2.10 15.51 -7.03
C GLY A 447 -1.82 14.00 -6.99
N PHE A 448 -1.55 13.46 -8.18
CA PHE A 448 -1.08 12.10 -8.34
C PHE A 448 0.45 12.04 -8.15
N HIS A 449 0.95 10.90 -7.71
CA HIS A 449 2.37 10.55 -7.75
C HIS A 449 2.66 9.48 -8.81
N GLU A 450 3.95 9.30 -9.12
CA GLU A 450 4.41 8.47 -10.23
C GLU A 450 4.23 6.95 -10.01
N GLN A 451 3.87 6.53 -8.80
CA GLN A 451 3.55 5.13 -8.46
C GLN A 451 2.03 4.87 -8.35
N GLU A 452 1.19 5.79 -8.82
CA GLU A 452 -0.26 5.54 -8.96
C GLU A 452 -0.59 5.14 -10.40
N LEU A 453 -1.78 4.57 -10.61
CA LEU A 453 -2.43 4.54 -11.92
C LEU A 453 -3.50 5.64 -11.94
N PRO A 454 -3.18 6.84 -12.46
CA PRO A 454 -4.11 7.96 -12.43
C PRO A 454 -5.34 7.69 -13.28
N VAL A 455 -6.48 8.24 -12.88
CA VAL A 455 -7.76 8.10 -13.57
C VAL A 455 -8.29 9.46 -14.01
N TYR A 456 -8.91 9.49 -15.18
CA TYR A 456 -9.59 10.65 -15.77
C TYR A 456 -10.78 10.13 -16.59
N ASP A 457 -11.74 11.00 -16.88
CA ASP A 457 -12.84 10.74 -17.83
C ASP A 457 -12.24 10.74 -19.24
N ARG A 458 -11.81 9.56 -19.70
CA ARG A 458 -11.02 9.41 -20.93
C ARG A 458 -11.91 9.21 -22.15
N ASP A 459 -13.09 8.63 -21.96
CA ASP A 459 -14.08 8.48 -23.03
C ASP A 459 -15.00 9.71 -23.16
N GLY A 460 -14.94 10.66 -22.22
CA GLY A 460 -15.69 11.90 -22.25
C GLY A 460 -17.17 11.72 -21.89
N ASN A 461 -17.52 10.65 -21.20
CA ASN A 461 -18.90 10.33 -20.79
C ASN A 461 -19.37 11.13 -19.57
N GLY A 462 -18.50 11.92 -18.94
CA GLY A 462 -18.80 12.69 -17.74
C GLY A 462 -18.72 11.88 -16.44
N VAL A 463 -17.99 10.76 -16.43
CA VAL A 463 -17.76 9.92 -15.25
C VAL A 463 -16.34 9.37 -15.29
N VAL A 464 -15.55 9.67 -14.26
CA VAL A 464 -14.24 9.04 -14.04
C VAL A 464 -14.46 7.64 -13.50
N GLN A 465 -14.02 6.63 -14.25
CA GLN A 465 -14.06 5.22 -13.85
C GLN A 465 -12.66 4.70 -13.58
N ARG A 466 -12.54 3.77 -12.64
CA ARG A 466 -11.25 3.15 -12.31
C ARG A 466 -10.69 2.28 -13.43
N ALA A 467 -11.55 1.79 -14.32
CA ALA A 467 -11.13 1.10 -15.54
C ALA A 467 -10.43 2.01 -16.56
N GLU A 468 -10.59 3.34 -16.44
CA GLU A 468 -9.95 4.34 -17.32
C GLU A 468 -8.56 4.74 -16.86
N HIS A 469 -8.01 4.06 -15.85
CA HIS A 469 -6.66 4.33 -15.39
C HIS A 469 -5.63 4.18 -16.52
N TRP A 470 -4.49 4.82 -16.36
CA TRP A 470 -3.34 4.63 -17.24
C TRP A 470 -2.08 4.40 -16.43
N VAL A 471 -1.15 3.65 -17.02
CA VAL A 471 0.16 3.37 -16.43
C VAL A 471 1.10 4.54 -16.73
N PRO A 472 1.73 5.17 -15.71
CA PRO A 472 2.73 6.21 -15.92
C PRO A 472 3.93 5.73 -16.72
N GLY A 473 3.84 5.90 -18.04
CA GLY A 473 4.78 5.39 -19.03
C GLY A 473 6.05 6.20 -19.13
N ILE A 474 5.97 7.34 -19.83
CA ILE A 474 7.12 8.19 -20.14
C ILE A 474 6.89 9.56 -19.51
N ARG A 475 7.78 9.94 -18.60
CA ARG A 475 7.73 11.23 -17.94
C ARG A 475 8.25 12.30 -18.88
N HIS A 476 7.46 13.33 -19.12
CA HIS A 476 7.88 14.55 -19.79
C HIS A 476 8.01 15.68 -18.77
N GLU A 477 9.23 16.13 -18.53
CA GLU A 477 9.49 17.26 -17.65
C GLU A 477 10.55 18.16 -18.29
N ARG A 478 10.29 19.49 -18.30
CA ARG A 478 11.21 20.50 -18.84
C ARG A 478 11.73 20.20 -20.27
N GLY A 479 10.84 19.67 -21.13
CA GLY A 479 11.16 19.40 -22.52
C GLY A 479 11.94 18.11 -22.78
N LYS A 480 12.24 17.29 -21.75
CA LYS A 480 13.00 16.04 -21.91
C LYS A 480 12.13 14.82 -21.61
N PRO A 481 12.13 13.79 -22.49
CA PRO A 481 11.53 12.51 -22.18
C PRO A 481 12.43 11.73 -21.21
N ASP A 482 11.81 11.14 -20.21
CA ASP A 482 12.40 10.18 -19.29
C ASP A 482 11.63 8.87 -19.45
N VAL A 483 12.30 7.89 -20.06
CA VAL A 483 11.70 6.64 -20.55
C VAL A 483 11.70 5.53 -19.50
N ASP A 484 12.12 5.82 -18.27
CA ASP A 484 12.00 4.86 -17.18
C ASP A 484 10.52 4.67 -16.83
N LEU A 485 10.09 3.43 -16.67
CA LEU A 485 8.72 3.11 -16.27
C LEU A 485 8.56 3.35 -14.76
N VAL A 486 8.26 4.60 -14.41
CA VAL A 486 8.33 5.13 -13.05
C VAL A 486 7.41 4.43 -12.04
N LEU A 487 6.32 3.81 -12.49
CA LEU A 487 5.41 3.05 -11.62
C LEU A 487 6.14 2.01 -10.76
N TYR A 488 7.19 1.40 -11.31
CA TYR A 488 7.94 0.31 -10.66
C TYR A 488 9.13 0.79 -9.83
N GLY A 489 9.17 2.08 -9.51
CA GLY A 489 10.21 2.68 -8.66
C GLY A 489 11.30 3.37 -9.46
N LYS A 490 11.77 4.48 -8.91
CA LYS A 490 12.89 5.26 -9.42
C LYS A 490 13.72 5.80 -8.27
N ALA A 491 15.01 6.00 -8.51
CA ALA A 491 15.94 6.51 -7.51
C ALA A 491 15.54 7.86 -6.88
N ASP A 492 14.79 8.72 -7.58
CA ASP A 492 14.29 10.01 -7.08
C ASP A 492 13.00 9.88 -6.25
N HIS A 493 12.49 8.67 -6.04
CA HIS A 493 11.35 8.40 -5.15
C HIS A 493 11.74 8.34 -3.67
N ALA A 494 13.01 8.01 -3.37
CA ALA A 494 13.53 7.93 -2.01
C ALA A 494 14.02 9.29 -1.50
N PHE A 495 13.75 9.60 -0.23
CA PHE A 495 14.29 10.79 0.41
C PHE A 495 15.78 10.60 0.71
N GLN A 496 16.62 11.54 0.27
CA GLN A 496 18.07 11.44 0.28
C GLN A 496 18.71 12.77 0.72
N PRO A 497 19.87 12.76 1.42
CA PRO A 497 20.54 14.00 1.83
C PRO A 497 20.96 14.89 0.65
N GLY A 498 21.29 14.28 -0.50
CA GLY A 498 21.65 14.98 -1.74
C GLY A 498 20.47 15.34 -2.65
N GLY A 499 19.23 15.09 -2.21
CA GLY A 499 18.01 15.31 -2.97
C GLY A 499 16.93 15.97 -2.10
N VAL A 500 15.69 15.50 -2.21
CA VAL A 500 14.64 15.88 -1.26
C VAL A 500 14.88 15.11 0.04
N SER A 501 15.10 15.83 1.12
CA SER A 501 15.42 15.26 2.44
C SER A 501 14.36 15.56 3.51
N SER A 502 13.27 16.25 3.17
CA SER A 502 12.28 16.67 4.15
C SER A 502 10.84 16.54 3.66
N LEU A 503 9.96 16.18 4.58
CA LEU A 503 8.50 16.17 4.45
C LEU A 503 7.92 17.12 5.50
N GLY A 504 7.04 18.04 5.12
CA GLY A 504 6.35 18.95 6.04
C GLY A 504 5.03 19.45 5.47
N MET A 505 4.22 20.15 6.26
CA MET A 505 2.90 20.59 5.79
C MET A 505 2.98 21.58 4.61
N CYS A 506 4.11 22.28 4.48
CA CYS A 506 4.41 23.25 3.42
C CYS A 506 5.41 22.76 2.36
N THR A 507 5.59 21.44 2.21
CA THR A 507 6.45 20.85 1.16
C THR A 507 5.62 20.07 0.13
N ASN A 508 6.27 19.62 -0.95
CA ASN A 508 5.72 18.64 -1.88
C ASN A 508 6.68 17.43 -1.97
N PRO A 509 6.30 16.24 -1.50
CA PRO A 509 5.00 15.87 -0.90
C PRO A 509 4.77 16.56 0.46
N SER A 510 3.52 16.55 0.97
CA SER A 510 3.17 17.14 2.26
C SER A 510 2.98 16.10 3.36
N SER A 511 3.24 16.49 4.61
CA SER A 511 2.94 15.68 5.80
C SER A 511 1.46 15.68 6.22
N ALA A 512 0.59 16.43 5.54
CA ALA A 512 -0.84 16.44 5.81
C ALA A 512 -1.49 15.07 5.50
N ASN A 513 -2.66 14.81 6.09
CA ASN A 513 -3.44 13.61 5.75
C ASN A 513 -3.88 13.63 4.28
N MET A 514 -4.26 12.48 3.76
CA MET A 514 -4.75 12.32 2.39
C MET A 514 -6.28 12.36 2.34
N LEU A 515 -6.82 12.80 1.21
CA LEU A 515 -8.25 12.61 0.92
C LEU A 515 -8.50 11.14 0.58
N THR A 516 -9.68 10.65 0.96
CA THR A 516 -10.13 9.30 0.60
C THR A 516 -11.45 9.38 -0.17
N LEU A 517 -11.69 8.37 -0.99
CA LEU A 517 -12.94 8.14 -1.67
C LEU A 517 -13.08 6.63 -1.86
N PHE A 518 -13.74 5.97 -0.92
CA PHE A 518 -14.03 4.55 -1.04
C PHE A 518 -14.88 4.34 -2.28
N SER A 519 -14.43 3.48 -3.20
CA SER A 519 -15.08 3.29 -4.50
C SER A 519 -14.83 1.92 -5.11
N THR A 520 -15.80 1.48 -5.91
CA THR A 520 -15.76 0.26 -6.73
C THR A 520 -15.97 0.65 -8.19
N GLY A 521 -15.08 0.25 -9.11
CA GLY A 521 -15.27 0.38 -10.56
C GLY A 521 -15.66 1.78 -11.06
N SER A 522 -16.96 2.08 -11.05
CA SER A 522 -17.59 3.32 -11.53
C SER A 522 -18.37 4.11 -10.46
N ARG A 523 -18.37 3.69 -9.17
CA ARG A 523 -19.18 4.31 -8.13
C ARG A 523 -18.43 4.53 -6.81
N ALA A 524 -18.66 5.69 -6.18
CA ALA A 524 -18.26 5.94 -4.80
C ALA A 524 -19.20 5.22 -3.81
N THR A 525 -18.64 4.52 -2.83
CA THR A 525 -19.38 3.75 -1.83
C THR A 525 -20.13 4.65 -0.85
N HIS A 526 -19.51 5.77 -0.46
CA HIS A 526 -20.03 6.65 0.60
C HIS A 526 -20.32 8.08 0.15
N ASP A 527 -20.14 8.40 -1.14
CA ASP A 527 -20.40 9.73 -1.72
C ASP A 527 -19.69 10.89 -0.97
N GLY A 528 -18.50 10.66 -0.40
CA GLY A 528 -17.77 11.65 0.41
C GLY A 528 -18.23 11.77 1.87
N LYS A 529 -19.24 11.00 2.29
CA LYS A 529 -19.70 10.91 3.68
C LYS A 529 -18.81 9.97 4.49
N ALA A 530 -19.02 9.94 5.80
CA ALA A 530 -18.26 9.05 6.66
C ALA A 530 -18.33 7.60 6.12
N PRO A 531 -17.21 6.89 6.04
CA PRO A 531 -15.92 7.20 6.67
C PRO A 531 -14.93 8.00 5.79
N ASP A 532 -15.31 8.47 4.59
CA ASP A 532 -14.40 9.21 3.68
C ASP A 532 -13.75 10.43 4.33
N VAL A 533 -12.45 10.63 4.18
CA VAL A 533 -11.79 11.89 4.59
C VAL A 533 -11.82 12.85 3.41
N ARG A 534 -12.64 13.91 3.52
CA ARG A 534 -12.80 14.94 2.47
C ARG A 534 -12.20 16.31 2.84
N THR A 535 -11.40 16.33 3.91
CA THR A 535 -10.70 17.52 4.40
C THR A 535 -9.23 17.20 4.59
N ILE A 536 -8.36 18.08 4.10
CA ILE A 536 -6.94 18.10 4.42
C ILE A 536 -6.77 18.88 5.71
N HIS A 537 -6.24 18.24 6.75
CA HIS A 537 -5.92 18.81 8.04
C HIS A 537 -4.42 19.13 8.08
N LEU A 538 -4.10 20.42 8.14
CA LEU A 538 -2.72 20.87 8.33
C LEU A 538 -2.25 20.57 9.76
N ASN A 539 -1.01 20.12 9.95
CA ASN A 539 -0.60 19.50 11.21
C ASN A 539 0.74 19.98 11.80
N GLY A 540 1.53 20.78 11.07
CA GLY A 540 2.83 21.27 11.52
C GLY A 540 3.88 20.17 11.74
N ILE A 541 3.63 18.93 11.30
CA ILE A 541 4.58 17.83 11.40
C ILE A 541 5.65 18.03 10.34
N ARG A 542 6.92 17.86 10.73
CA ARG A 542 8.08 17.86 9.83
C ARG A 542 8.96 16.65 10.11
N VAL A 543 9.32 15.93 9.06
CA VAL A 543 10.28 14.83 9.06
C VAL A 543 11.47 15.27 8.23
N ASP A 544 12.66 15.29 8.83
CA ASP A 544 13.92 15.59 8.15
C ASP A 544 14.85 14.38 8.21
N LEU A 545 15.35 13.97 7.05
CA LEU A 545 16.56 13.15 6.95
C LEU A 545 17.77 14.07 7.13
N LEU A 546 18.39 14.01 8.30
CA LEU A 546 19.54 14.85 8.64
C LEU A 546 20.84 14.28 8.06
N GLU A 547 20.99 12.95 8.08
CA GLU A 547 22.22 12.28 7.67
C GLU A 547 21.93 10.84 7.23
N MET A 548 22.66 10.37 6.22
CA MET A 548 22.88 8.94 5.98
C MET A 548 24.31 8.60 6.41
N ARG A 549 24.45 7.88 7.52
CA ARG A 549 25.74 7.50 8.08
C ARG A 549 26.47 6.51 7.19
N ALA A 550 27.79 6.39 7.36
CA ALA A 550 28.63 5.49 6.57
C ALA A 550 28.22 4.01 6.67
N ASN A 551 27.65 3.59 7.81
CA ASN A 551 27.13 2.25 8.03
C ASN A 551 25.71 2.02 7.44
N GLY A 552 25.11 3.03 6.81
CA GLY A 552 23.77 2.97 6.22
C GLY A 552 22.64 3.46 7.13
N ASP A 553 22.91 3.77 8.40
CA ASP A 553 21.88 4.27 9.30
C ASP A 553 21.41 5.68 8.91
N ALA A 554 20.10 5.89 8.95
CA ALA A 554 19.49 7.20 8.71
C ALA A 554 19.25 7.92 10.04
N LEU A 555 19.79 9.14 10.18
CA LEU A 555 19.45 10.04 11.27
C LEU A 555 18.23 10.87 10.87
N VAL A 556 17.11 10.68 11.56
CA VAL A 556 15.82 11.30 11.27
C VAL A 556 15.40 12.20 12.42
N ARG A 557 14.98 13.42 12.10
CA ARG A 557 14.29 14.30 13.05
C ARG A 557 12.82 14.33 12.73
N VAL A 558 11.99 14.09 13.74
CA VAL A 558 10.55 14.33 13.65
C VAL A 558 10.22 15.46 14.62
N SER A 559 9.74 16.57 14.07
CA SER A 559 9.40 17.77 14.82
C SER A 559 7.97 18.23 14.56
N THR A 560 7.47 19.06 15.46
CA THR A 560 6.12 19.62 15.40
C THR A 560 6.21 21.15 15.31
N ASN A 561 5.09 21.78 14.94
CA ASN A 561 4.98 23.23 14.76
C ASN A 561 5.81 23.82 13.60
N ASP A 562 6.14 23.05 12.57
CA ASP A 562 6.64 23.59 11.30
C ASP A 562 5.49 24.23 10.51
N THR A 563 5.29 25.53 10.70
CA THR A 563 4.20 26.30 10.08
C THR A 563 4.69 27.28 9.02
N ARG A 564 5.97 27.25 8.66
CA ARG A 564 6.60 28.25 7.79
C ARG A 564 6.70 27.74 6.35
N LEU A 565 6.00 28.43 5.45
CA LEU A 565 6.07 28.19 4.01
C LEU A 565 7.28 28.94 3.44
N VAL A 566 8.35 28.20 3.14
CA VAL A 566 9.66 28.73 2.70
C VAL A 566 9.90 28.62 1.19
N SER A 567 8.94 28.11 0.44
CA SER A 567 8.96 28.00 -1.02
C SER A 567 7.55 28.21 -1.57
N ASP A 568 7.42 28.57 -2.85
CA ASP A 568 6.12 28.69 -3.50
C ASP A 568 5.31 27.39 -3.41
N GLN A 569 4.06 27.49 -2.94
CA GLN A 569 3.14 26.37 -2.83
C GLN A 569 1.83 26.65 -3.57
N ARG A 570 1.28 25.60 -4.17
CA ARG A 570 -0.07 25.56 -4.73
C ARG A 570 -0.86 24.51 -3.96
N TRP A 571 -1.91 24.93 -3.28
CA TRP A 571 -2.75 24.06 -2.46
C TRP A 571 -4.12 23.88 -3.09
N CYS A 572 -4.48 22.62 -3.33
CA CYS A 572 -5.73 22.22 -3.94
C CYS A 572 -6.37 21.10 -3.11
N ALA A 573 -7.63 21.26 -2.71
CA ALA A 573 -8.43 20.21 -2.09
C ALA A 573 -9.88 20.65 -1.96
N ASP A 574 -10.81 19.68 -1.86
CA ASP A 574 -12.22 19.95 -1.55
C ASP A 574 -12.38 20.85 -0.31
N SER A 575 -11.64 20.53 0.75
CA SER A 575 -11.54 21.35 1.94
C SER A 575 -10.15 21.25 2.56
N ILE A 576 -9.66 22.37 3.10
CA ILE A 576 -8.42 22.47 3.88
C ILE A 576 -8.76 23.11 5.22
N ALA A 577 -8.42 22.46 6.32
CA ALA A 577 -8.52 23.00 7.66
C ALA A 577 -7.12 23.38 8.17
N LEU A 578 -6.96 24.63 8.59
CA LEU A 578 -5.78 25.10 9.32
C LEU A 578 -6.15 25.21 10.81
N PRO A 579 -5.73 24.26 11.67
CA PRO A 579 -5.91 24.36 13.12
C PRO A 579 -5.13 25.53 13.72
N ALA A 580 -5.39 25.84 14.99
CA ALA A 580 -4.65 26.83 15.77
C ALA A 580 -3.26 26.31 16.19
N LEU A 581 -2.42 26.01 15.19
CA LEU A 581 -1.03 25.64 15.39
C LEU A 581 -0.24 26.84 15.93
N ARG A 582 0.83 26.59 16.67
CA ARG A 582 1.71 27.61 17.23
C ARG A 582 3.12 27.42 16.71
N GLY A 583 3.39 27.94 15.51
CA GLY A 583 4.72 28.00 14.95
C GLY A 583 5.71 28.76 15.85
N GLY A 584 7.00 28.67 15.53
CA GLY A 584 8.06 29.37 16.27
C GLY A 584 7.90 30.90 16.31
N ASP A 585 7.15 31.48 15.36
CA ASP A 585 6.80 32.90 15.31
C ASP A 585 5.40 33.22 15.91
N GLY A 586 4.75 32.23 16.52
CA GLY A 586 3.42 32.35 17.11
C GLY A 586 2.26 32.23 16.12
N HIS A 587 2.52 32.02 14.83
CA HIS A 587 1.48 31.90 13.81
C HIS A 587 1.23 30.44 13.41
N SER A 588 -0.01 30.14 13.04
CA SER A 588 -0.43 28.81 12.56
C SER A 588 0.03 28.53 11.15
N LEU A 589 0.24 29.58 10.35
CA LEU A 589 0.84 29.53 9.03
C LEU A 589 1.55 30.87 8.75
N THR A 590 2.80 30.80 8.33
CA THR A 590 3.54 31.98 7.85
C THR A 590 3.98 31.78 6.41
N ILE A 591 3.47 32.63 5.52
CA ILE A 591 3.96 32.74 4.14
C ILE A 591 5.17 33.67 4.18
N THR A 592 6.35 33.07 4.05
CA THR A 592 7.60 33.80 4.26
C THR A 592 7.93 34.75 3.11
N ARG A 593 8.76 35.76 3.40
CA ARG A 593 9.15 36.83 2.50
C ARG A 593 9.54 36.31 1.11
N GLY A 594 8.87 36.83 0.09
CA GLY A 594 9.16 36.54 -1.32
C GLY A 594 8.47 35.29 -1.87
N ASN A 595 7.91 34.43 -1.01
CA ASN A 595 7.20 33.23 -1.42
C ASN A 595 5.70 33.47 -1.64
N ARG A 596 5.07 32.54 -2.35
CA ARG A 596 3.65 32.56 -2.69
C ARG A 596 2.92 31.32 -2.17
N LEU A 597 1.78 31.53 -1.52
CA LEU A 597 0.74 30.51 -1.40
C LEU A 597 -0.36 30.80 -2.41
N LEU A 598 -0.63 29.83 -3.28
CA LEU A 598 -1.75 29.83 -4.21
C LEU A 598 -2.79 28.81 -3.75
N LEU A 599 -3.99 29.26 -3.39
CA LEU A 599 -5.17 28.40 -3.25
C LEU A 599 -5.85 28.27 -4.62
N ASP A 600 -5.87 27.05 -5.14
CA ASP A 600 -6.32 26.77 -6.50
C ASP A 600 -7.11 25.47 -6.57
N ARG A 601 -7.81 25.23 -7.69
CA ARG A 601 -8.62 24.04 -7.92
C ARG A 601 -7.79 22.91 -8.56
N SER A 602 -7.94 21.71 -8.02
CA SER A 602 -7.21 20.49 -8.48
C SER A 602 -7.61 20.12 -9.90
N LEU A 603 -6.65 19.87 -10.78
CA LEU A 603 -6.91 19.22 -12.07
C LEU A 603 -6.94 17.69 -11.92
N SER A 604 -6.28 17.14 -10.91
CA SER A 604 -6.47 15.73 -10.52
C SER A 604 -7.90 15.51 -10.00
N PRO A 605 -8.63 14.51 -10.51
CA PRO A 605 -9.95 14.14 -10.01
C PRO A 605 -9.90 13.76 -8.53
N THR A 606 -10.86 14.28 -7.77
CA THR A 606 -11.09 13.90 -6.37
C THR A 606 -12.46 13.23 -6.20
N ARG A 607 -13.25 13.14 -7.28
CA ARG A 607 -14.61 12.62 -7.36
C ARG A 607 -14.80 11.89 -8.70
N MET A 608 -15.79 11.00 -8.75
CA MET A 608 -16.09 10.23 -9.95
C MET A 608 -17.02 10.96 -10.92
N THR A 609 -17.88 11.85 -10.43
CA THR A 609 -18.77 12.65 -11.27
C THR A 609 -18.38 14.13 -11.26
N PRO A 610 -18.62 14.86 -12.35
CA PRO A 610 -18.29 16.27 -12.44
C PRO A 610 -19.18 17.05 -11.49
N VAL A 611 -18.58 18.06 -10.85
CA VAL A 611 -19.29 18.93 -9.91
C VAL A 611 -19.73 20.24 -10.57
N ASP A 612 -19.05 20.67 -11.62
CA ASP A 612 -19.46 21.78 -12.49
C ASP A 612 -18.74 21.75 -13.85
N THR A 613 -19.21 22.62 -14.74
CA THR A 613 -18.56 22.97 -16.00
C THR A 613 -18.15 24.43 -15.92
N ALA A 614 -16.85 24.72 -15.96
CA ALA A 614 -16.34 26.08 -15.89
C ALA A 614 -15.23 26.30 -16.92
N GLY A 615 -15.37 27.36 -17.72
CA GLY A 615 -14.40 27.70 -18.77
C GLY A 615 -14.30 26.65 -19.88
N GLY A 616 -15.38 25.89 -20.14
CA GLY A 616 -15.38 24.80 -21.12
C GLY A 616 -14.78 23.48 -20.61
N HIS A 617 -14.34 23.43 -19.35
CA HIS A 617 -13.79 22.22 -18.73
C HIS A 617 -14.78 21.61 -17.74
N LEU A 618 -14.92 20.27 -17.79
CA LEU A 618 -15.56 19.49 -16.72
C LEU A 618 -14.59 19.35 -15.55
N TRP A 619 -15.08 19.64 -14.35
CA TRP A 619 -14.27 19.53 -13.15
C TRP A 619 -14.73 18.39 -12.26
N PHE A 620 -13.82 17.48 -11.98
CA PHE A 620 -14.00 16.35 -11.05
C PHE A 620 -13.43 16.65 -9.65
N SER A 621 -13.30 17.93 -9.32
CA SER A 621 -12.80 18.45 -8.06
C SER A 621 -13.61 19.67 -7.65
N MET A 622 -13.83 19.90 -6.36
CA MET A 622 -14.49 21.13 -5.92
C MET A 622 -13.52 22.32 -5.99
N PRO A 623 -14.02 23.56 -6.17
CA PRO A 623 -13.22 24.74 -5.88
C PRO A 623 -12.67 24.68 -4.45
N THR A 624 -11.39 25.03 -4.27
CA THR A 624 -10.72 24.83 -2.99
C THR A 624 -11.29 25.71 -1.89
N ARG A 625 -11.58 25.11 -0.73
CA ARG A 625 -12.10 25.81 0.45
C ARG A 625 -11.16 25.64 1.63
N MET A 626 -10.39 26.67 1.92
CA MET A 626 -9.55 26.69 3.12
C MET A 626 -10.29 27.39 4.28
N ALA A 627 -10.20 26.85 5.48
CA ALA A 627 -10.70 27.45 6.70
C ALA A 627 -9.57 27.60 7.73
N ALA A 628 -9.27 28.86 8.11
CA ALA A 628 -8.52 29.15 9.31
C ALA A 628 -9.43 28.93 10.51
N GLN A 629 -9.22 27.83 11.24
CA GLN A 629 -10.07 27.42 12.36
C GLN A 629 -10.01 28.42 13.52
N PRO A 630 -10.92 28.35 14.49
CA PRO A 630 -10.91 29.25 15.64
C PRO A 630 -9.54 29.31 16.33
N GLY A 631 -9.06 30.54 16.55
CA GLY A 631 -7.73 30.80 17.12
C GLY A 631 -6.54 30.67 16.16
N ALA A 632 -6.74 30.18 14.94
CA ALA A 632 -5.66 30.08 13.95
C ALA A 632 -5.24 31.46 13.43
N SER A 633 -3.94 31.63 13.17
CA SER A 633 -3.38 32.86 12.63
C SER A 633 -2.55 32.60 11.38
N ILE A 634 -2.84 33.35 10.31
CA ILE A 634 -2.07 33.36 9.06
C ILE A 634 -1.31 34.68 8.96
N LEU A 635 0.01 34.61 8.88
CA LEU A 635 0.89 35.75 8.59
C LEU A 635 1.34 35.70 7.13
N VAL A 636 1.21 36.84 6.43
CA VAL A 636 1.81 37.05 5.11
C VAL A 636 2.91 38.09 5.25
N GLU A 637 4.17 37.66 5.21
CA GLU A 637 5.33 38.53 5.40
C GLU A 637 5.50 39.54 4.25
N ASP A 638 6.39 40.51 4.44
CA ASP A 638 6.69 41.51 3.41
C ASP A 638 7.10 40.84 2.09
N LYS A 639 6.55 41.33 0.97
CA LYS A 639 6.75 40.83 -0.39
C LYS A 639 6.21 39.43 -0.67
N ALA A 640 5.75 38.70 0.35
CA ALA A 640 5.07 37.43 0.18
C ALA A 640 3.69 37.63 -0.47
N THR A 641 3.15 36.57 -1.08
CA THR A 641 1.86 36.61 -1.80
C THR A 641 0.91 35.54 -1.30
N LEU A 642 -0.29 35.95 -0.89
CA LEU A 642 -1.45 35.07 -0.78
C LEU A 642 -2.33 35.27 -2.02
N GLU A 643 -2.55 34.20 -2.78
CA GLU A 643 -3.31 34.21 -4.03
C GLU A 643 -4.45 33.18 -4.00
N LEU A 644 -5.66 33.59 -4.42
CA LEU A 644 -6.81 32.70 -4.59
C LEU A 644 -7.22 32.72 -6.07
N ALA A 645 -7.33 31.54 -6.68
CA ALA A 645 -7.71 31.32 -8.07
C ALA A 645 -8.84 30.28 -8.22
N ASN A 646 -9.45 30.22 -9.42
CA ASN A 646 -10.43 29.20 -9.82
C ASN A 646 -11.56 28.94 -8.80
N ASN A 647 -12.24 30.04 -8.42
CA ASN A 647 -13.36 30.04 -7.46
C ASN A 647 -13.00 29.57 -6.04
N SER A 648 -11.71 29.58 -5.66
CA SER A 648 -11.28 29.21 -4.32
C SER A 648 -11.75 30.21 -3.25
N ILE A 649 -11.95 29.70 -2.04
CA ILE A 649 -12.47 30.43 -0.91
C ILE A 649 -11.58 30.24 0.32
N LEU A 650 -11.28 31.34 1.02
CA LEU A 650 -10.69 31.32 2.35
C LEU A 650 -11.72 31.80 3.38
N HIS A 651 -12.06 30.94 4.33
CA HIS A 651 -12.85 31.28 5.50
C HIS A 651 -11.94 31.64 6.66
N LEU A 652 -12.14 32.82 7.23
CA LEU A 652 -11.60 33.17 8.55
C LEU A 652 -12.70 32.92 9.57
N MET A 653 -12.61 31.80 10.29
CA MET A 653 -13.59 31.39 11.30
C MET A 653 -13.51 32.30 12.54
N PRO A 654 -14.49 32.26 13.45
CA PRO A 654 -14.49 33.13 14.62
C PRO A 654 -13.19 33.06 15.44
N GLY A 655 -12.64 34.21 15.80
CA GLY A 655 -11.38 34.34 16.52
C GLY A 655 -10.11 34.07 15.70
N SER A 656 -10.21 33.66 14.44
CA SER A 656 -9.04 33.52 13.54
C SER A 656 -8.55 34.87 13.01
N ARG A 657 -7.29 34.90 12.55
CA ARG A 657 -6.64 36.13 12.09
C ARG A 657 -5.89 35.94 10.78
N LEU A 658 -6.03 36.89 9.84
CA LEU A 658 -5.15 37.03 8.68
C LEU A 658 -4.42 38.37 8.80
N VAL A 659 -3.09 38.31 8.92
CA VAL A 659 -2.21 39.47 9.09
C VAL A 659 -1.38 39.66 7.83
N LEU A 660 -1.54 40.82 7.18
CA LEU A 660 -0.77 41.21 6.01
C LEU A 660 0.30 42.24 6.41
N ALA A 661 1.57 41.86 6.28
CA ALA A 661 2.67 42.78 6.46
C ALA A 661 2.62 43.95 5.47
N ARG A 662 3.43 44.98 5.73
CA ARG A 662 3.38 46.28 5.05
C ARG A 662 3.50 46.18 3.52
N GLN A 663 4.32 45.26 3.04
CA GLN A 663 4.60 45.00 1.62
C GLN A 663 4.02 43.65 1.15
N ALA A 664 3.18 43.00 1.94
CA ALA A 664 2.51 41.76 1.53
C ALA A 664 1.57 42.00 0.34
N LYS A 665 1.40 40.98 -0.50
CA LYS A 665 0.50 40.99 -1.65
C LYS A 665 -0.67 40.07 -1.39
N LEU A 666 -1.88 40.61 -1.55
CA LEU A 666 -3.11 39.83 -1.55
C LEU A 666 -3.73 39.88 -2.95
N LYS A 667 -3.89 38.73 -3.58
CA LYS A 667 -4.54 38.58 -4.88
C LYS A 667 -5.76 37.67 -4.75
N VAL A 668 -6.94 38.24 -4.97
CA VAL A 668 -8.20 37.47 -5.02
C VAL A 668 -8.74 37.61 -6.43
N ASN A 669 -8.68 36.52 -7.21
CA ASN A 669 -9.12 36.53 -8.60
C ASN A 669 -10.65 36.56 -8.72
N LYS A 670 -11.16 36.76 -9.95
CA LYS A 670 -12.61 36.77 -10.20
C LYS A 670 -13.22 35.43 -9.74
N GLY A 671 -14.36 35.49 -9.06
CA GLY A 671 -15.05 34.32 -8.51
C GLY A 671 -14.53 33.83 -7.15
N CYS A 672 -13.31 34.22 -6.75
CA CYS A 672 -12.72 33.84 -5.47
C CYS A 672 -13.16 34.78 -4.34
N ARG A 673 -13.14 34.29 -3.10
CA ARG A 673 -13.59 35.07 -1.92
C ARG A 673 -12.77 34.81 -0.66
N ILE A 674 -12.63 35.84 0.16
CA ILE A 674 -12.30 35.72 1.58
C ILE A 674 -13.58 36.04 2.37
N ILE A 675 -13.99 35.11 3.23
CA ILE A 675 -15.20 35.23 4.05
C ILE A 675 -14.77 35.43 5.51
N LEU A 676 -15.12 36.58 6.09
CA LEU A 676 -14.90 36.87 7.50
C LEU A 676 -16.15 36.48 8.29
N HIS A 677 -16.03 35.47 9.14
CA HIS A 677 -17.06 35.15 10.12
C HIS A 677 -17.02 36.15 11.30
N PRO A 678 -18.07 36.21 12.14
CA PRO A 678 -18.06 37.03 13.35
C PRO A 678 -16.78 36.82 14.17
N ASP A 679 -16.23 37.89 14.72
CA ASP A 679 -14.98 37.89 15.51
C ASP A 679 -13.68 37.49 14.77
N ALA A 680 -13.74 37.23 13.46
CA ALA A 680 -12.55 37.05 12.65
C ALA A 680 -11.90 38.38 12.28
N THR A 681 -10.57 38.42 12.22
CA THR A 681 -9.82 39.65 11.95
C THR A 681 -8.99 39.56 10.67
N LEU A 682 -9.01 40.65 9.89
CA LEU A 682 -8.16 40.85 8.73
C LEU A 682 -7.40 42.17 8.92
N GLU A 683 -6.10 42.06 9.14
CA GLU A 683 -5.21 43.19 9.41
C GLU A 683 -4.32 43.45 8.19
N GLY A 684 -4.20 44.71 7.78
CA GLY A 684 -3.39 45.10 6.65
C GLY A 684 -3.69 46.51 6.15
N ARG A 685 -2.89 47.01 5.20
CA ARG A 685 -3.07 48.36 4.64
C ARG A 685 -4.49 48.53 4.07
N ALA A 686 -5.18 49.58 4.49
CA ALA A 686 -6.55 49.89 4.05
C ALA A 686 -6.73 49.91 2.52
N ARG A 687 -5.70 50.33 1.77
CA ARG A 687 -5.73 50.30 0.29
C ARG A 687 -5.90 48.90 -0.29
N ILE A 688 -5.26 47.89 0.32
CA ILE A 688 -5.31 46.49 -0.14
C ILE A 688 -6.69 45.91 0.16
N THR A 689 -7.20 46.12 1.36
CA THR A 689 -8.47 45.54 1.82
C THR A 689 -9.70 46.27 1.25
N ARG A 690 -9.68 47.60 1.12
CA ARG A 690 -10.83 48.40 0.64
C ARG A 690 -11.21 48.08 -0.81
N LYS A 691 -10.22 47.89 -1.69
CA LYS A 691 -10.48 47.51 -3.10
C LYS A 691 -11.16 46.14 -3.18
N ALA A 692 -10.68 45.17 -2.40
CA ALA A 692 -11.22 43.82 -2.41
C ALA A 692 -12.62 43.76 -1.76
N ARG A 693 -12.89 44.53 -0.71
CA ARG A 693 -14.24 44.71 -0.15
C ARG A 693 -15.21 45.33 -1.15
N ARG A 694 -14.82 46.43 -1.81
CA ARG A 694 -15.68 47.12 -2.82
C ARG A 694 -16.05 46.22 -4.00
N THR A 695 -15.20 45.26 -4.34
CA THR A 695 -15.41 44.33 -5.45
C THR A 695 -16.07 43.01 -5.02
N GLY A 696 -16.56 42.92 -3.77
CA GLY A 696 -17.21 41.72 -3.24
C GLY A 696 -16.29 40.51 -3.06
N ARG A 697 -14.98 40.72 -3.10
CA ARG A 697 -13.95 39.67 -2.94
C ARG A 697 -13.59 39.40 -1.48
N ILE A 698 -13.90 40.35 -0.61
CA ILE A 698 -13.88 40.19 0.83
C ILE A 698 -15.28 40.50 1.33
N VAL A 699 -15.91 39.53 1.98
CA VAL A 699 -17.29 39.62 2.48
C VAL A 699 -17.37 39.21 3.93
N SER A 700 -18.31 39.78 4.68
CA SER A 700 -18.66 39.28 6.01
C SER A 700 -19.70 38.16 5.85
N ALA A 701 -19.55 37.08 6.61
CA ALA A 701 -20.63 36.12 6.79
C ALA A 701 -21.81 36.81 7.47
N GLN A 702 -23.02 36.49 7.03
CA GLN A 702 -24.25 36.96 7.67
C GLN A 702 -24.57 36.10 8.88
#